data_AF-A0A815I555-F1
#
_entry.id   AF-A0A815I555-F1
#
_cell.length_a   1.000
_cell.length_b   1.000
_cell.length_c   1.000
_cell.angle_alpha   90.00
_cell.angle_beta   90.00
_cell.angle_gamma   90.00
#
_symmetry.space_group_name_H-M   'P 1'
#
loop_
_entity.id
_entity.type
_entity.pdbx_description
1 polymer ?
#
loop_
_entity_poly.entity_id
_entity_poly.type
_entity_poly.pdbx_seq_one_letter_code
_entity_poly.pdbx_strand_id
1 'polypeptide(L)'
;TISNMKAVIANGPKDYKLIYDKPMPKIQDGQVLVKVVASGICSSDLKMYEGNEFYWGVDGRARRGIIPGHEFVGSVVDIDPSIARDQSISVGDIVVAEQFIPCRDQCWFCKNGMDYKCDKLIIYGEDVDGSMAEYMIYQKGSLVHKVPEDLSPTYAVLAEPVAFSVRAMDRAHLKTTDLIVISGCGTIGLGLVAAIETFYPDISMIVLDYFQFKLDLAKTISKKCTTFNLSDKTVSSIADIVRKMSGEQNGADVFFECAGTSESIKAGFEFLRKCGTFIHIGICKETYIDASWNIISAGKELTIIGCNLGRNAWPRAFEILKKCDLSSMITHRLPLEEYSNALDLISSRIKVVLDPTLPASKLLNESQSLLPIVNNNEKHLKIKDSVAFVTGSSRGIGRAIAIALAREGAKVIIHGTTHDSPSYLNEGTTMTTLAKHISTITNNTEITPVWGDLSTKEGVQSVLNHIKYPIDILICCAGGNIGSSGVNTASGGKPSHDTCLTISDSDTKSILNRNFWTTHLVCQSIVPQMIQNHRGHVIIIGSTSALLGREKGALYTVSKAAVHQYMRCLATQVQSSGREKGALYTVSKAAVHQYMRCLATQVQSSGIRVNCIAPGPTLTERYKRNIGTDQGVTGRPEHVANAVIQLLNMDFVHGQTIRVDGGEQTFTS
;
A
#
# COMPACT_ATOMS: atom_id res chain seq x y z
N THR A 1 -35.12 5.50 -22.56
CA THR A 1 -34.39 4.22 -22.49
C THR A 1 -32.93 4.52 -22.51
N ILE A 2 -32.20 4.20 -21.44
CA ILE A 2 -30.75 4.35 -21.36
C ILE A 2 -30.16 3.31 -22.33
N SER A 3 -29.46 3.74 -23.39
CA SER A 3 -28.90 2.84 -24.41
C SER A 3 -27.49 2.35 -24.09
N ASN A 4 -26.76 3.12 -23.28
CA ASN A 4 -25.37 2.89 -22.91
C ASN A 4 -25.18 3.00 -21.39
N MET A 5 -24.13 2.39 -20.88
CA MET A 5 -23.72 2.38 -19.48
C MET A 5 -22.22 2.65 -19.34
N LYS A 6 -21.82 3.05 -18.14
CA LYS A 6 -20.42 3.10 -17.74
C LYS A 6 -19.94 1.73 -17.27
N ALA A 7 -18.71 1.39 -17.63
CA ALA A 7 -18.03 0.18 -17.17
C ALA A 7 -16.52 0.32 -17.21
N VAL A 8 -15.83 -0.31 -16.25
CA VAL A 8 -14.38 -0.50 -16.29
C VAL A 8 -14.08 -1.76 -17.10
N ILE A 9 -13.18 -1.65 -18.08
CA ILE A 9 -12.77 -2.75 -18.94
C ILE A 9 -11.29 -3.04 -18.71
N ALA A 10 -10.98 -4.29 -18.38
CA ALA A 10 -9.63 -4.80 -18.25
C ALA A 10 -9.18 -5.49 -19.55
N ASN A 11 -8.16 -4.93 -20.21
CA ASN A 11 -7.58 -5.48 -21.45
C ASN A 11 -6.27 -6.24 -21.22
N GLY A 12 -5.76 -6.21 -19.99
CA GLY A 12 -4.52 -6.85 -19.58
C GLY A 12 -3.98 -6.26 -18.28
N PRO A 13 -2.79 -6.70 -17.84
CA PRO A 13 -2.07 -6.13 -16.71
C PRO A 13 -1.94 -4.60 -16.83
N LYS A 14 -2.42 -3.88 -15.82
CA LYS A 14 -2.41 -2.41 -15.70
C LYS A 14 -3.08 -1.66 -16.87
N ASP A 15 -3.87 -2.34 -17.71
CA ASP A 15 -4.62 -1.75 -18.83
C ASP A 15 -6.12 -1.83 -18.54
N TYR A 16 -6.55 -1.09 -17.51
CA TYR A 16 -7.94 -0.93 -17.14
C TYR A 16 -8.42 0.44 -17.61
N LYS A 17 -9.57 0.50 -18.26
CA LYS A 17 -10.13 1.73 -18.83
C LYS A 17 -11.60 1.87 -18.48
N LEU A 18 -11.98 3.04 -17.99
CA LEU A 18 -13.38 3.41 -17.88
C LEU A 18 -13.94 3.77 -19.27
N ILE A 19 -14.99 3.07 -19.67
CA ILE A 19 -15.78 3.34 -20.87
C ILE A 19 -17.09 3.99 -20.43
N TYR A 20 -17.46 5.12 -21.04
CA TYR A 20 -18.66 5.89 -20.67
C TYR A 20 -19.91 5.49 -21.47
N ASP A 21 -19.71 4.88 -22.63
CA ASP A 21 -20.73 4.62 -23.64
C ASP A 21 -20.83 3.14 -24.02
N LYS A 22 -20.54 2.22 -23.09
CA LYS A 22 -20.66 0.78 -23.34
C LYS A 22 -22.14 0.44 -23.59
N PRO A 23 -22.50 -0.29 -24.66
CA PRO A 23 -23.89 -0.65 -24.89
C PRO A 23 -24.51 -1.41 -23.71
N MET A 24 -25.77 -1.10 -23.39
CA MET A 24 -26.51 -1.82 -22.37
C MET A 24 -26.58 -3.32 -22.71
N PRO A 25 -26.25 -4.22 -21.76
CA PRO A 25 -26.38 -5.65 -21.99
C PRO A 25 -27.86 -6.02 -22.13
N LYS A 26 -28.15 -6.92 -23.07
CA LYS A 26 -29.49 -7.49 -23.25
C LYS A 26 -29.54 -8.86 -22.61
N ILE A 27 -30.58 -9.09 -21.83
CA ILE A 27 -30.85 -10.38 -21.22
C ILE A 27 -31.14 -11.45 -22.28
N GLN A 28 -30.68 -12.67 -22.04
CA GLN A 28 -30.97 -13.88 -22.81
C GLN A 28 -31.67 -14.91 -21.92
N ASP A 29 -32.11 -16.01 -22.53
CA ASP A 29 -32.79 -17.09 -21.82
C ASP A 29 -32.00 -17.59 -20.60
N GLY A 30 -32.66 -17.62 -19.46
CA GLY A 30 -32.11 -18.06 -18.19
C GLY A 30 -31.17 -17.07 -17.49
N GLN A 31 -31.15 -15.79 -17.89
CA GLN A 31 -30.33 -14.76 -17.25
C GLN A 31 -31.15 -13.83 -16.35
N VAL A 32 -30.45 -12.97 -15.61
CA VAL A 32 -31.03 -11.84 -14.85
C VAL A 32 -30.21 -10.59 -15.15
N LEU A 33 -30.85 -9.49 -15.52
CA LEU A 33 -30.20 -8.19 -15.61
C LEU A 33 -30.36 -7.47 -14.27
N VAL A 34 -29.24 -7.04 -13.69
CA VAL A 34 -29.22 -6.26 -12.46
C VAL A 34 -28.60 -4.90 -12.69
N LYS A 35 -29.16 -3.88 -12.03
CA LYS A 35 -28.50 -2.60 -11.83
C LYS A 35 -27.57 -2.72 -10.63
N VAL A 36 -26.28 -2.50 -10.83
CA VAL A 36 -25.28 -2.64 -9.77
C VAL A 36 -25.50 -1.54 -8.72
N VAL A 37 -25.66 -1.96 -7.47
CA VAL A 37 -25.77 -1.07 -6.31
C VAL A 37 -24.39 -0.82 -5.72
N ALA A 38 -23.57 -1.88 -5.61
CA ALA A 38 -22.20 -1.78 -5.14
C ALA A 38 -21.36 -2.94 -5.68
N SER A 39 -20.10 -2.63 -6.00
CA SER A 39 -19.05 -3.58 -6.34
C SER A 39 -17.96 -3.50 -5.28
N GLY A 40 -17.74 -4.59 -4.55
CA GLY A 40 -16.62 -4.71 -3.64
C GLY A 40 -15.32 -4.88 -4.41
N ILE A 41 -14.24 -4.28 -3.91
CA ILE A 41 -12.89 -4.52 -4.41
C ILE A 41 -12.23 -5.56 -3.51
N CYS A 42 -11.78 -6.66 -4.11
CA CYS A 42 -11.02 -7.69 -3.44
C CYS A 42 -9.51 -7.53 -3.70
N SER A 43 -8.69 -8.13 -2.82
CA SER A 43 -7.23 -8.19 -3.04
C SER A 43 -6.86 -8.96 -4.32
N SER A 44 -7.71 -9.88 -4.78
CA SER A 44 -7.56 -10.58 -6.06
C SER A 44 -7.73 -9.64 -7.26
N ASP A 45 -8.63 -8.65 -7.19
CA ASP A 45 -8.79 -7.66 -8.26
C ASP A 45 -7.50 -6.83 -8.43
N LEU A 46 -6.83 -6.47 -7.32
CA LEU A 46 -5.53 -5.81 -7.38
C LEU A 46 -4.46 -6.72 -7.99
N LYS A 47 -4.41 -8.00 -7.62
CA LYS A 47 -3.44 -8.97 -8.19
C LYS A 47 -3.68 -9.19 -9.68
N MET A 48 -4.95 -9.25 -10.10
CA MET A 48 -5.32 -9.27 -11.50
C MET A 48 -4.86 -7.98 -12.18
N TYR A 49 -5.14 -6.81 -11.62
CA TYR A 49 -4.65 -5.54 -12.17
C TYR A 49 -3.12 -5.48 -12.29
N GLU A 50 -2.38 -5.97 -11.30
CA GLU A 50 -0.90 -5.95 -11.29
C GLU A 50 -0.25 -6.91 -12.29
N GLY A 51 -1.01 -7.89 -12.80
CA GLY A 51 -0.53 -8.84 -13.80
C GLY A 51 -0.07 -10.18 -13.24
N ASN A 52 -0.64 -10.63 -12.12
CA ASN A 52 -0.30 -11.93 -11.55
C ASN A 52 -0.57 -13.07 -12.56
N GLU A 53 0.36 -14.03 -12.64
CA GLU A 53 0.34 -15.14 -13.61
C GLU A 53 -0.87 -16.08 -13.43
N PHE A 54 -1.44 -16.17 -12.24
CA PHE A 54 -2.67 -16.91 -11.99
C PHE A 54 -3.84 -16.40 -12.85
N TYR A 55 -3.87 -15.10 -13.15
CA TYR A 55 -4.93 -14.49 -13.94
C TYR A 55 -4.57 -14.35 -15.42
N TRP A 56 -3.34 -13.93 -15.74
CA TRP A 56 -2.92 -13.58 -17.11
C TRP A 56 -1.90 -14.54 -17.75
N GLY A 57 -1.51 -15.59 -17.04
CA GLY A 57 -0.59 -16.61 -17.55
C GLY A 57 -1.21 -17.49 -18.63
N VAL A 58 -0.43 -18.47 -19.11
CA VAL A 58 -0.87 -19.41 -20.18
C VAL A 58 -2.16 -20.16 -19.77
N ASP A 59 -2.26 -20.51 -18.50
CA ASP A 59 -3.43 -21.17 -17.90
C ASP A 59 -4.31 -20.19 -17.09
N GLY A 60 -4.12 -18.88 -17.30
CA GLY A 60 -4.84 -17.84 -16.59
C GLY A 60 -6.30 -17.70 -17.06
N ARG A 61 -7.19 -17.34 -16.12
CA ARG A 61 -8.64 -17.23 -16.39
C ARG A 61 -9.07 -15.89 -16.99
N ALA A 62 -8.33 -14.82 -16.75
CA ALA A 62 -8.78 -13.48 -17.10
C ALA A 62 -8.75 -13.26 -18.62
N ARG A 63 -9.93 -13.08 -19.22
CA ARG A 63 -10.03 -12.72 -20.64
C ARG A 63 -9.79 -11.24 -20.86
N ARG A 64 -9.17 -10.87 -21.98
CA ARG A 64 -9.06 -9.46 -22.38
C ARG A 64 -10.43 -8.89 -22.72
N GLY A 65 -10.68 -7.64 -22.34
CA GLY A 65 -11.96 -6.96 -22.54
C GLY A 65 -13.03 -7.34 -21.50
N ILE A 66 -12.64 -7.95 -20.38
CA ILE A 66 -13.52 -8.31 -19.27
C ILE A 66 -13.91 -7.08 -18.45
N ILE A 67 -15.15 -7.02 -17.96
CA ILE A 67 -15.50 -6.13 -16.83
C ILE A 67 -15.09 -6.83 -15.53
N PRO A 68 -14.17 -6.28 -14.72
CA PRO A 68 -13.77 -6.87 -13.44
C PRO A 68 -14.85 -6.78 -12.35
N GLY A 69 -14.58 -7.40 -11.20
CA GLY A 69 -15.43 -7.32 -9.99
C GLY A 69 -16.28 -8.57 -9.78
N HIS A 70 -15.91 -9.37 -8.78
CA HIS A 70 -16.58 -10.63 -8.40
C HIS A 70 -17.35 -10.52 -7.08
N GLU A 71 -17.23 -9.40 -6.37
CA GLU A 71 -18.00 -9.10 -5.17
C GLU A 71 -19.05 -8.03 -5.50
N PHE A 72 -20.34 -8.37 -5.41
CA PHE A 72 -21.38 -7.47 -5.89
C PHE A 72 -22.74 -7.63 -5.24
N VAL A 73 -23.51 -6.55 -5.33
CA VAL A 73 -24.93 -6.46 -5.00
C VAL A 73 -25.64 -5.60 -6.04
N GLY A 74 -26.83 -6.02 -6.46
CA GLY A 74 -27.60 -5.34 -7.49
C GLY A 74 -29.11 -5.40 -7.24
N SER A 75 -29.84 -4.52 -7.91
CA SER A 75 -31.30 -4.56 -7.98
C SER A 75 -31.73 -5.19 -9.30
N VAL A 76 -32.64 -6.16 -9.26
CA VAL A 76 -33.16 -6.82 -10.47
C VAL A 76 -33.93 -5.82 -11.32
N VAL A 77 -33.54 -5.65 -12.58
CA VAL A 77 -34.23 -4.75 -13.53
C VAL A 77 -34.95 -5.50 -14.64
N ASP A 78 -34.45 -6.68 -15.03
CA ASP A 78 -35.09 -7.57 -15.98
C ASP A 78 -34.71 -9.02 -15.65
N ILE A 79 -35.59 -9.96 -15.93
CA ILE A 79 -35.40 -11.36 -15.53
C ILE A 79 -36.13 -12.32 -16.46
N ASP A 80 -35.46 -13.42 -16.79
CA ASP A 80 -36.11 -14.55 -17.44
C ASP A 80 -37.19 -15.18 -16.52
N PRO A 81 -38.44 -15.34 -16.99
CA PRO A 81 -39.53 -15.87 -16.17
C PRO A 81 -39.29 -17.26 -15.57
N SER A 82 -38.43 -18.10 -16.17
CA SER A 82 -38.04 -19.39 -15.60
C SER A 82 -37.18 -19.21 -14.35
N ILE A 83 -36.21 -18.30 -14.38
CA ILE A 83 -35.33 -18.01 -13.24
C ILE A 83 -36.11 -17.33 -12.11
N ALA A 84 -37.03 -16.42 -12.45
CA ALA A 84 -37.88 -15.77 -11.47
C ALA A 84 -38.64 -16.78 -10.59
N ARG A 85 -39.18 -17.85 -11.21
CA ARG A 85 -39.86 -18.94 -10.50
C ARG A 85 -38.87 -19.82 -9.74
N ASP A 86 -37.83 -20.31 -10.41
CA ASP A 86 -36.90 -21.30 -9.86
C ASP A 86 -36.14 -20.77 -8.63
N GLN A 87 -35.78 -19.48 -8.62
CA GLN A 87 -35.02 -18.85 -7.55
C GLN A 87 -35.85 -17.91 -6.66
N SER A 88 -37.16 -17.82 -6.91
CA SER A 88 -38.09 -16.96 -6.15
C SER A 88 -37.64 -15.50 -6.07
N ILE A 89 -37.21 -14.94 -7.20
CA ILE A 89 -36.75 -13.55 -7.34
C ILE A 89 -37.63 -12.76 -8.32
N SER A 90 -37.83 -11.48 -8.06
CA SER A 90 -38.68 -10.58 -8.85
C SER A 90 -37.96 -9.29 -9.22
N VAL A 91 -38.44 -8.60 -10.26
CA VAL A 91 -37.97 -7.25 -10.60
C VAL A 91 -38.15 -6.32 -9.40
N GLY A 92 -37.11 -5.55 -9.09
CA GLY A 92 -37.03 -4.67 -7.91
C GLY A 92 -36.33 -5.30 -6.70
N ASP A 93 -36.23 -6.63 -6.62
CA ASP A 93 -35.51 -7.29 -5.51
C ASP A 93 -34.04 -6.87 -5.48
N ILE A 94 -33.49 -6.69 -4.27
CA ILE A 94 -32.06 -6.55 -4.05
C ILE A 94 -31.46 -7.95 -3.90
N VAL A 95 -30.48 -8.26 -4.74
CA VAL A 95 -29.91 -9.60 -4.86
C VAL A 95 -28.40 -9.56 -4.96
N VAL A 96 -27.79 -10.61 -4.43
CA VAL A 96 -26.38 -10.97 -4.64
C VAL A 96 -26.34 -12.32 -5.34
N ALA A 97 -25.26 -12.64 -6.04
CA ALA A 97 -25.04 -14.00 -6.52
C ALA A 97 -23.70 -14.53 -6.01
N GLU A 98 -23.56 -15.85 -5.97
CA GLU A 98 -22.26 -16.45 -5.76
C GLU A 98 -21.30 -16.01 -6.88
N GLN A 99 -20.03 -15.74 -6.53
CA GLN A 99 -19.03 -15.27 -7.50
C GLN A 99 -18.72 -16.27 -8.61
N PHE A 100 -19.17 -17.52 -8.47
CA PHE A 100 -18.97 -18.60 -9.42
C PHE A 100 -20.28 -19.19 -9.93
N ILE A 101 -20.19 -19.84 -11.09
CA ILE A 101 -21.32 -20.51 -11.74
C ILE A 101 -20.91 -21.97 -12.02
N PRO A 102 -21.57 -22.94 -11.38
CA PRO A 102 -21.27 -24.35 -11.60
C PRO A 102 -22.03 -24.93 -12.79
N CYS A 103 -21.53 -26.03 -13.33
CA CYS A 103 -22.23 -26.79 -14.39
C CYS A 103 -23.41 -27.64 -13.89
N ARG A 104 -23.67 -27.62 -12.57
CA ARG A 104 -24.75 -28.32 -11.84
C ARG A 104 -24.67 -29.85 -11.84
N ASP A 105 -24.75 -30.50 -12.98
CA ASP A 105 -24.84 -31.96 -13.06
C ASP A 105 -23.95 -32.56 -14.14
N GLN A 106 -23.09 -31.77 -14.78
CA GLN A 106 -22.28 -32.25 -15.91
C GLN A 106 -20.90 -32.78 -15.52
N CYS A 107 -20.42 -32.51 -14.30
CA CYS A 107 -19.11 -32.96 -13.84
C CYS A 107 -19.20 -33.74 -12.53
N TRP A 108 -18.14 -34.50 -12.22
CA TRP A 108 -18.09 -35.33 -11.02
C TRP A 108 -18.24 -34.48 -9.75
N PHE A 109 -17.57 -33.33 -9.68
CA PHE A 109 -17.65 -32.44 -8.53
C PHE A 109 -19.08 -31.94 -8.27
N CYS A 110 -19.78 -31.42 -9.29
CA CYS A 110 -21.13 -30.91 -9.06
C CYS A 110 -22.12 -32.04 -8.69
N LYS A 111 -22.03 -33.22 -9.32
CA LYS A 111 -22.83 -34.40 -8.97
C LYS A 111 -22.65 -34.87 -7.53
N ASN A 112 -21.46 -34.65 -6.95
CA ASN A 112 -21.15 -35.00 -5.56
C ASN A 112 -21.32 -33.82 -4.60
N GLY A 113 -22.03 -32.77 -5.03
CA GLY A 113 -22.23 -31.59 -4.21
C GLY A 113 -20.89 -30.95 -3.83
N MET A 114 -20.01 -30.73 -4.80
CA MET A 114 -18.78 -29.92 -4.69
C MET A 114 -18.72 -28.90 -5.84
N ASP A 115 -19.84 -28.27 -6.14
CA ASP A 115 -20.01 -27.39 -7.30
C ASP A 115 -19.04 -26.18 -7.33
N TYR A 116 -18.57 -25.69 -6.19
CA TYR A 116 -17.48 -24.70 -6.03
C TYR A 116 -16.10 -25.16 -6.57
N LYS A 117 -15.95 -26.46 -6.88
CA LYS A 117 -14.79 -27.04 -7.57
C LYS A 117 -15.19 -27.67 -8.92
N CYS A 118 -16.23 -27.15 -9.54
CA CYS A 118 -16.66 -27.56 -10.87
C CYS A 118 -15.51 -27.55 -11.90
N ASP A 119 -15.38 -28.59 -12.71
CA ASP A 119 -14.42 -28.62 -13.83
C ASP A 119 -14.68 -27.54 -14.89
N LYS A 120 -15.93 -27.07 -14.97
CA LYS A 120 -16.39 -26.01 -15.88
C LYS A 120 -16.80 -24.76 -15.09
N LEU A 121 -16.10 -24.46 -13.99
CA LEU A 121 -16.40 -23.32 -13.13
C LEU A 121 -16.16 -22.02 -13.87
N ILE A 122 -17.21 -21.20 -13.98
CA ILE A 122 -17.14 -19.83 -14.52
C ILE A 122 -17.11 -18.86 -13.35
N ILE A 123 -16.25 -17.85 -13.39
CA ILE A 123 -16.11 -16.82 -12.35
C ILE A 123 -16.44 -15.44 -12.93
N TYR A 124 -17.24 -14.66 -12.20
CA TYR A 124 -17.52 -13.27 -12.54
C TYR A 124 -16.28 -12.39 -12.43
N GLY A 125 -16.10 -11.44 -13.34
CA GLY A 125 -14.92 -10.58 -13.34
C GLY A 125 -13.66 -11.22 -13.93
N GLU A 126 -13.69 -12.54 -14.22
CA GLU A 126 -12.59 -13.29 -14.82
C GLU A 126 -13.01 -13.92 -16.16
N ASP A 127 -13.98 -14.85 -16.11
CA ASP A 127 -14.50 -15.59 -17.26
C ASP A 127 -15.65 -14.82 -17.95
N VAL A 128 -16.53 -14.21 -17.15
CA VAL A 128 -17.72 -13.45 -17.61
C VAL A 128 -17.78 -12.08 -16.93
N ASP A 129 -18.40 -11.10 -17.59
CA ASP A 129 -18.41 -9.71 -17.11
C ASP A 129 -18.94 -9.61 -15.67
N GLY A 130 -18.18 -8.92 -14.83
CA GLY A 130 -18.43 -8.65 -13.42
C GLY A 130 -19.11 -7.31 -13.16
N SER A 131 -18.90 -6.79 -11.95
CA SER A 131 -19.71 -5.73 -11.37
C SER A 131 -19.11 -4.32 -11.39
N MET A 132 -17.89 -4.11 -11.91
CA MET A 132 -17.34 -2.76 -12.10
C MET A 132 -18.01 -2.05 -13.30
N ALA A 133 -19.33 -1.96 -13.28
CA ALA A 133 -20.21 -1.38 -14.29
C ALA A 133 -21.53 -0.91 -13.65
N GLU A 134 -22.32 -0.09 -14.34
CA GLU A 134 -23.65 0.31 -13.84
C GLU A 134 -24.68 -0.83 -13.91
N TYR A 135 -24.50 -1.79 -14.83
CA TYR A 135 -25.36 -2.96 -14.98
C TYR A 135 -24.54 -4.22 -15.25
N MET A 136 -25.08 -5.35 -14.82
CA MET A 136 -24.44 -6.66 -14.90
C MET A 136 -25.47 -7.73 -15.24
N ILE A 137 -25.05 -8.76 -15.98
CA ILE A 137 -25.86 -9.94 -16.25
C ILE A 137 -25.47 -11.04 -15.27
N TYR A 138 -26.43 -11.51 -14.47
CA TYR A 138 -26.30 -12.82 -13.86
C TYR A 138 -26.57 -13.88 -14.92
N GLN A 139 -25.59 -14.74 -15.17
CA GLN A 139 -25.63 -15.68 -16.28
C GLN A 139 -26.55 -16.86 -15.95
N LYS A 140 -26.87 -17.65 -16.97
CA LYS A 140 -27.59 -18.89 -16.77
C LYS A 140 -26.81 -19.81 -15.84
N GLY A 141 -27.48 -20.27 -14.79
CA GLY A 141 -26.91 -21.17 -13.80
C GLY A 141 -26.50 -20.50 -12.49
N SER A 142 -26.44 -19.16 -12.44
CA SER A 142 -26.04 -18.41 -11.24
C SER A 142 -26.88 -18.78 -10.03
N LEU A 143 -26.22 -18.81 -8.87
CA LEU A 143 -26.82 -19.07 -7.58
C LEU A 143 -27.10 -17.71 -6.92
N VAL A 144 -28.37 -17.30 -6.93
CA VAL A 144 -28.80 -15.96 -6.52
C VAL A 144 -29.41 -16.01 -5.13
N HIS A 145 -29.08 -15.02 -4.29
CA HIS A 145 -29.62 -14.85 -2.96
C HIS A 145 -30.31 -13.49 -2.84
N LYS A 146 -31.55 -13.49 -2.35
CA LYS A 146 -32.23 -12.25 -1.95
C LYS A 146 -31.55 -11.67 -0.72
N VAL A 147 -31.24 -10.37 -0.78
CA VAL A 147 -30.77 -9.63 0.38
C VAL A 147 -31.96 -9.43 1.33
N PRO A 148 -31.83 -9.76 2.62
CA PRO A 148 -32.86 -9.47 3.63
C PRO A 148 -33.27 -7.99 3.64
N GLU A 149 -34.58 -7.71 3.78
CA GLU A 149 -35.14 -6.36 3.72
C GLU A 149 -34.60 -5.41 4.81
N ASP A 150 -34.14 -5.96 5.93
CA ASP A 150 -33.56 -5.24 7.07
C ASP A 150 -32.06 -4.94 6.89
N LEU A 151 -31.42 -5.43 5.82
CA LEU A 151 -30.04 -5.12 5.50
C LEU A 151 -29.94 -4.03 4.43
N SER A 152 -29.09 -3.02 4.70
CA SER A 152 -28.77 -1.99 3.72
C SER A 152 -28.20 -2.63 2.44
N PRO A 153 -28.70 -2.26 1.24
CA PRO A 153 -28.24 -2.82 -0.02
C PRO A 153 -26.72 -2.74 -0.22
N THR A 154 -26.10 -1.59 0.07
CA THR A 154 -24.64 -1.43 -0.05
C THR A 154 -23.89 -2.30 0.95
N TYR A 155 -24.44 -2.50 2.15
CA TYR A 155 -23.80 -3.31 3.19
C TYR A 155 -23.79 -4.80 2.83
N ALA A 156 -24.77 -5.27 2.07
CA ALA A 156 -24.84 -6.64 1.56
C ALA A 156 -23.70 -7.01 0.60
N VAL A 157 -22.91 -6.05 0.11
CA VAL A 157 -21.68 -6.33 -0.65
C VAL A 157 -20.66 -7.14 0.16
N LEU A 158 -20.74 -7.11 1.50
CA LEU A 158 -19.91 -7.93 2.38
C LEU A 158 -20.38 -9.40 2.47
N ALA A 159 -21.52 -9.76 1.90
CA ALA A 159 -22.08 -11.11 2.04
C ALA A 159 -21.14 -12.19 1.47
N GLU A 160 -20.55 -11.95 0.29
CA GLU A 160 -19.58 -12.86 -0.33
C GLU A 160 -18.35 -13.08 0.56
N PRO A 161 -17.59 -12.04 0.96
CA PRO A 161 -16.39 -12.26 1.74
C PRO A 161 -16.69 -12.84 3.14
N VAL A 162 -17.83 -12.49 3.75
CA VAL A 162 -18.26 -13.10 5.02
C VAL A 162 -18.68 -14.56 4.83
N ALA A 163 -19.32 -14.92 3.72
CA ALA A 163 -19.62 -16.31 3.40
C ALA A 163 -18.32 -17.13 3.25
N PHE A 164 -17.27 -16.55 2.67
CA PHE A 164 -15.96 -17.19 2.62
C PHE A 164 -15.35 -17.35 4.03
N SER A 165 -15.44 -16.34 4.90
CA SER A 165 -15.01 -16.46 6.31
C SER A 165 -15.73 -17.60 7.05
N VAL A 166 -17.05 -17.73 6.87
CA VAL A 166 -17.85 -18.82 7.47
C VAL A 166 -17.41 -20.17 6.91
N ARG A 167 -17.14 -20.28 5.60
CA ARG A 167 -16.63 -21.52 5.01
C ARG A 167 -15.28 -21.91 5.61
N ALA A 168 -14.38 -20.94 5.80
CA ALA A 168 -13.09 -21.17 6.42
C ALA A 168 -13.24 -21.64 7.88
N MET A 169 -14.14 -21.03 8.65
CA MET A 169 -14.51 -21.49 9.99
C MET A 169 -14.97 -22.95 9.98
N ASP A 170 -15.86 -23.35 9.05
CA ASP A 170 -16.32 -24.73 8.94
C ASP A 170 -15.20 -25.72 8.61
N ARG A 171 -14.25 -25.31 7.75
CA ARG A 171 -13.08 -26.14 7.38
C ARG A 171 -12.18 -26.42 8.58
N ALA A 172 -12.19 -25.57 9.60
CA ALA A 172 -11.37 -25.73 10.78
C ALA A 172 -11.91 -26.74 11.79
N HIS A 173 -13.18 -27.14 11.69
CA HIS A 173 -13.81 -28.07 12.63
C HIS A 173 -13.62 -27.65 14.10
N LEU A 174 -13.88 -26.37 14.38
CA LEU A 174 -13.63 -25.74 15.67
C LEU A 174 -14.35 -26.44 16.83
N LYS A 175 -13.66 -26.51 17.96
CA LYS A 175 -14.21 -26.89 19.26
C LYS A 175 -14.27 -25.67 20.17
N THR A 176 -15.24 -25.64 21.07
CA THR A 176 -15.43 -24.51 22.01
C THR A 176 -14.25 -24.25 22.94
N THR A 177 -13.32 -25.22 23.07
CA THR A 177 -12.10 -25.13 23.88
C THR A 177 -10.87 -24.70 23.09
N ASP A 178 -10.98 -24.52 21.76
CA ASP A 178 -9.83 -24.22 20.93
C ASP A 178 -9.26 -22.82 21.23
N LEU A 179 -7.94 -22.70 21.20
CA LEU A 179 -7.25 -21.42 21.05
C LEU A 179 -6.98 -21.17 19.56
N ILE A 180 -7.50 -20.05 19.05
CA ILE A 180 -7.39 -19.68 17.64
C ILE A 180 -6.39 -18.54 17.47
N VAL A 181 -5.58 -18.60 16.40
CA VAL A 181 -4.81 -17.46 15.91
C VAL A 181 -5.27 -17.10 14.50
N ILE A 182 -5.61 -15.84 14.27
CA ILE A 182 -5.99 -15.29 12.95
C ILE A 182 -4.91 -14.29 12.55
N SER A 183 -4.21 -14.56 11.44
CA SER A 183 -3.24 -13.63 10.87
C SER A 183 -3.81 -12.93 9.65
N GLY A 184 -3.84 -11.60 9.69
CA GLY A 184 -4.46 -10.74 8.68
C GLY A 184 -5.86 -10.32 9.09
N CYS A 185 -6.05 -9.03 9.35
CA CYS A 185 -7.30 -8.41 9.80
C CYS A 185 -7.98 -7.60 8.68
N GLY A 186 -7.91 -8.13 7.46
CA GLY A 186 -8.66 -7.62 6.30
C GLY A 186 -10.11 -8.09 6.32
N THR A 187 -10.79 -7.99 5.18
CA THR A 187 -12.23 -8.34 5.08
C THR A 187 -12.52 -9.77 5.56
N ILE A 188 -11.73 -10.75 5.11
CA ILE A 188 -11.90 -12.16 5.50
C ILE A 188 -11.56 -12.40 6.98
N GLY A 189 -10.48 -11.79 7.48
CA GLY A 189 -10.07 -11.94 8.88
C GLY A 189 -11.09 -11.37 9.86
N LEU A 190 -11.62 -10.18 9.58
CA LEU A 190 -12.68 -9.57 10.37
C LEU A 190 -14.01 -10.33 10.24
N GLY A 191 -14.33 -10.84 9.05
CA GLY A 191 -15.45 -11.76 8.85
C GLY A 191 -15.32 -13.05 9.66
N LEU A 192 -14.09 -13.57 9.83
CA LEU A 192 -13.80 -14.74 10.67
C LEU A 192 -14.01 -14.43 12.14
N VAL A 193 -13.53 -13.27 12.62
CA VAL A 193 -13.80 -12.80 14.00
C VAL A 193 -15.31 -12.72 14.24
N ALA A 194 -16.08 -12.16 13.30
CA ALA A 194 -17.53 -12.05 13.41
C ALA A 194 -18.24 -13.41 13.36
N ALA A 195 -17.79 -14.33 12.50
CA ALA A 195 -18.33 -15.68 12.43
C ALA A 195 -18.09 -16.47 13.71
N ILE A 196 -16.87 -16.41 14.25
CA ILE A 196 -16.50 -17.09 15.51
C ILE A 196 -17.26 -16.46 16.69
N GLU A 197 -17.37 -15.13 16.78
CA GLU A 197 -18.19 -14.47 17.80
C GLU A 197 -19.65 -14.92 17.74
N THR A 198 -20.21 -15.06 16.53
CA THR A 198 -21.62 -15.41 16.34
C THR A 198 -21.92 -16.87 16.68
N PHE A 199 -21.04 -17.80 16.29
CA PHE A 199 -21.32 -19.24 16.37
C PHE A 199 -20.52 -19.98 17.45
N TYR A 200 -19.43 -19.40 17.94
CA TYR A 200 -18.54 -19.93 18.97
C TYR A 200 -18.07 -18.85 19.97
N PRO A 201 -18.99 -18.13 20.64
CA PRO A 201 -18.67 -16.95 21.46
C PRO A 201 -17.74 -17.22 22.66
N ASP A 202 -17.56 -18.48 23.04
CA ASP A 202 -16.68 -18.88 24.16
C ASP A 202 -15.22 -19.06 23.76
N ILE A 203 -14.92 -19.15 22.46
CA ILE A 203 -13.56 -19.37 21.95
C ILE A 203 -12.70 -18.12 22.17
N SER A 204 -11.48 -18.34 22.66
CA SER A 204 -10.46 -17.29 22.74
C SER A 204 -9.69 -17.20 21.43
N MET A 205 -9.50 -15.97 20.93
CA MET A 205 -8.82 -15.74 19.66
C MET A 205 -7.72 -14.68 19.79
N ILE A 206 -6.60 -14.94 19.13
CA ILE A 206 -5.50 -14.00 18.95
C ILE A 206 -5.54 -13.48 17.52
N VAL A 207 -5.63 -12.17 17.32
CA VAL A 207 -5.71 -11.55 15.98
C VAL A 207 -4.48 -10.70 15.73
N LEU A 208 -3.84 -10.90 14.56
CA LEU A 208 -2.56 -10.31 14.19
C LEU A 208 -2.69 -9.48 12.92
N ASP A 209 -2.15 -8.27 12.91
CA ASP A 209 -2.06 -7.38 11.74
C ASP A 209 -0.95 -6.34 11.98
N TYR A 210 -0.57 -5.59 10.95
CA TYR A 210 0.36 -4.47 11.05
C TYR A 210 -0.36 -3.14 11.35
N PHE A 211 -1.64 -3.03 11.02
CA PHE A 211 -2.41 -1.79 11.15
C PHE A 211 -3.28 -1.81 12.40
N GLN A 212 -2.97 -0.93 13.34
CA GLN A 212 -3.67 -0.87 14.64
C GLN A 212 -5.18 -0.65 14.49
N PHE A 213 -5.62 0.20 13.56
CA PHE A 213 -7.05 0.46 13.35
C PHE A 213 -7.86 -0.79 12.94
N LYS A 214 -7.23 -1.75 12.23
CA LYS A 214 -7.87 -3.02 11.87
C LYS A 214 -8.05 -3.90 13.10
N LEU A 215 -7.02 -3.95 13.95
CA LEU A 215 -7.05 -4.66 15.22
C LEU A 215 -8.09 -4.08 16.18
N ASP A 216 -8.21 -2.76 16.23
CA ASP A 216 -9.20 -2.09 17.07
C ASP A 216 -10.63 -2.46 16.64
N LEU A 217 -10.89 -2.56 15.32
CA LEU A 217 -12.16 -3.06 14.80
C LEU A 217 -12.41 -4.54 15.16
N ALA A 218 -11.39 -5.39 15.19
CA ALA A 218 -11.57 -6.77 15.65
C ALA A 218 -12.06 -6.83 17.12
N LYS A 219 -11.57 -5.94 17.98
CA LYS A 219 -12.01 -5.83 19.38
C LYS A 219 -13.44 -5.31 19.54
N THR A 220 -13.91 -4.47 18.62
CA THR A 220 -15.32 -4.02 18.67
C THR A 220 -16.27 -5.12 18.25
N ILE A 221 -15.82 -6.06 17.41
CA ILE A 221 -16.60 -7.24 17.01
C ILE A 221 -16.63 -8.28 18.13
N SER A 222 -15.48 -8.64 18.71
CA SER A 222 -15.39 -9.65 19.77
C SER A 222 -14.56 -9.18 20.95
N LYS A 223 -15.13 -9.23 22.16
CA LYS A 223 -14.42 -8.95 23.41
C LYS A 223 -13.47 -10.07 23.83
N LYS A 224 -13.57 -11.25 23.21
CA LYS A 224 -12.65 -12.39 23.42
C LYS A 224 -11.42 -12.32 22.53
N CYS A 225 -11.36 -11.33 21.64
CA CYS A 225 -10.21 -11.06 20.79
C CYS A 225 -9.08 -10.38 21.57
N THR A 226 -7.92 -11.04 21.62
CA THR A 226 -6.65 -10.41 21.99
C THR A 226 -5.91 -10.04 20.71
N THR A 227 -5.53 -8.78 20.55
CA THR A 227 -4.88 -8.31 19.32
C THR A 227 -3.42 -7.99 19.52
N PHE A 228 -2.57 -8.28 18.53
CA PHE A 228 -1.18 -7.83 18.53
C PHE A 228 -0.78 -7.17 17.20
N ASN A 229 -0.17 -5.99 17.31
CA ASN A 229 0.45 -5.33 16.18
C ASN A 229 1.81 -5.96 15.88
N LEU A 230 1.96 -6.47 14.66
CA LEU A 230 3.19 -7.13 14.18
C LEU A 230 4.35 -6.15 13.96
N SER A 231 4.11 -4.84 13.98
CA SER A 231 5.17 -3.82 13.95
C SER A 231 5.90 -3.71 15.30
N ASP A 232 5.25 -4.06 16.40
CA ASP A 232 5.76 -3.90 17.77
C ASP A 232 6.30 -5.19 18.37
N LYS A 233 6.13 -6.32 17.66
CA LYS A 233 6.42 -7.66 18.18
C LYS A 233 7.05 -8.55 17.12
N THR A 234 7.97 -9.40 17.55
CA THR A 234 8.53 -10.44 16.70
C THR A 234 7.64 -11.69 16.70
N VAL A 235 7.73 -12.52 15.66
CA VAL A 235 7.04 -13.81 15.59
C VAL A 235 7.33 -14.65 16.83
N SER A 236 8.60 -14.77 17.23
CA SER A 236 9.00 -15.51 18.43
C SER A 236 8.30 -15.00 19.71
N SER A 237 8.21 -13.67 19.89
CA SER A 237 7.52 -13.11 21.06
C SER A 237 6.01 -13.39 21.08
N ILE A 238 5.37 -13.47 19.91
CA ILE A 238 3.97 -13.86 19.79
C ILE A 238 3.82 -15.36 20.03
N ALA A 239 4.74 -16.18 19.53
CA ALA A 239 4.75 -17.61 19.79
C ALA A 239 4.86 -17.90 21.29
N ASP A 240 5.67 -17.15 22.04
CA ASP A 240 5.73 -17.23 23.51
C ASP A 240 4.40 -16.88 24.18
N ILE A 241 3.72 -15.84 23.69
CA ILE A 241 2.39 -15.47 24.19
C ILE A 241 1.37 -16.59 23.92
N VAL A 242 1.36 -17.13 22.69
CA VAL A 242 0.48 -18.25 22.30
C VAL A 242 0.74 -19.47 23.19
N ARG A 243 2.01 -19.82 23.42
CA ARG A 243 2.40 -20.91 24.34
C ARG A 243 1.92 -20.65 25.77
N LYS A 244 2.11 -19.44 26.28
CA LYS A 244 1.67 -19.06 27.62
C LYS A 244 0.14 -19.14 27.77
N MET A 245 -0.62 -18.73 26.75
CA MET A 245 -2.08 -18.77 26.76
C MET A 245 -2.63 -20.20 26.64
N SER A 246 -1.94 -21.07 25.91
CA SER A 246 -2.33 -22.47 25.70
C SER A 246 -1.83 -23.43 26.78
N GLY A 247 -0.94 -22.99 27.67
CA GLY A 247 -0.43 -23.79 28.78
C GLY A 247 0.33 -25.03 28.29
N GLU A 248 -0.01 -26.20 28.81
CA GLU A 248 0.65 -27.47 28.47
C GLU A 248 0.52 -27.85 27.00
N GLN A 249 -0.50 -27.34 26.30
CA GLN A 249 -0.69 -27.59 24.87
C GLN A 249 0.41 -26.95 24.01
N ASN A 250 1.07 -25.91 24.52
CA ASN A 250 2.27 -25.30 23.93
C ASN A 250 2.10 -24.84 22.47
N GLY A 251 0.96 -24.21 22.18
CA GLY A 251 0.60 -23.67 20.86
C GLY A 251 -0.91 -23.57 20.66
N ALA A 252 -1.33 -22.89 19.59
CA ALA A 252 -2.73 -22.75 19.20
C ALA A 252 -3.27 -24.03 18.52
N ASP A 253 -4.56 -24.31 18.71
CA ASP A 253 -5.26 -25.42 18.05
C ASP A 253 -5.45 -25.17 16.56
N VAL A 254 -5.78 -23.93 16.19
CA VAL A 254 -6.08 -23.53 14.83
C VAL A 254 -5.39 -22.22 14.47
N PHE A 255 -4.76 -22.19 13.30
CA PHE A 255 -4.20 -20.98 12.70
C PHE A 255 -4.91 -20.69 11.38
N PHE A 256 -5.52 -19.52 11.27
CA PHE A 256 -6.10 -18.99 10.03
C PHE A 256 -5.12 -18.01 9.38
N GLU A 257 -4.65 -18.38 8.19
CA GLU A 257 -3.77 -17.56 7.37
C GLU A 257 -4.62 -16.75 6.38
N CYS A 258 -4.83 -15.46 6.68
CA CYS A 258 -5.61 -14.52 5.86
C CYS A 258 -4.76 -13.39 5.27
N ALA A 259 -3.47 -13.31 5.61
CA ALA A 259 -2.58 -12.23 5.19
C ALA A 259 -2.04 -12.45 3.78
N GLY A 260 -1.88 -13.71 3.36
CA GLY A 260 -1.34 -14.09 2.06
C GLY A 260 0.15 -13.74 1.93
N THR A 261 0.93 -13.82 3.01
CA THR A 261 2.37 -13.55 2.98
C THR A 261 3.20 -14.74 3.44
N SER A 262 4.42 -14.85 2.90
CA SER A 262 5.34 -15.94 3.25
C SER A 262 5.70 -15.94 4.75
N GLU A 263 5.77 -14.75 5.35
CA GLU A 263 6.05 -14.54 6.77
C GLU A 263 4.90 -15.05 7.64
N SER A 264 3.65 -14.77 7.25
CA SER A 264 2.47 -15.23 7.98
C SER A 264 2.37 -16.76 7.95
N ILE A 265 2.64 -17.37 6.79
CA ILE A 265 2.64 -18.82 6.64
C ILE A 265 3.69 -19.47 7.55
N LYS A 266 4.93 -18.96 7.53
CA LYS A 266 6.00 -19.46 8.41
C LYS A 266 5.66 -19.29 9.89
N ALA A 267 5.10 -18.13 10.26
CA ALA A 267 4.67 -17.84 11.62
C ALA A 267 3.58 -18.81 12.10
N GLY A 268 2.63 -19.17 11.24
CA GLY A 268 1.59 -20.14 11.58
C GLY A 268 2.14 -21.51 12.01
N PHE A 269 3.21 -21.99 11.36
CA PHE A 269 3.89 -23.22 11.79
C PHE A 269 4.54 -23.10 13.16
N GLU A 270 5.00 -21.92 13.57
CA GLU A 270 5.55 -21.69 14.91
C GLU A 270 4.46 -21.62 15.98
N PHE A 271 3.32 -21.00 15.65
CA PHE A 271 2.22 -20.77 16.60
C PHE A 271 1.39 -22.01 16.91
N LEU A 272 1.26 -22.93 15.96
CA LEU A 272 0.46 -24.14 16.14
C LEU A 272 1.09 -25.10 17.17
N ARG A 273 0.24 -25.74 17.98
CA ARG A 273 0.66 -26.89 18.79
C ARG A 273 0.91 -28.12 17.91
N LYS A 274 1.42 -29.20 18.51
CA LYS A 274 1.38 -30.53 17.88
C LYS A 274 -0.07 -30.93 17.61
N CYS A 275 -0.32 -31.56 16.47
CA CYS A 275 -1.63 -31.93 15.94
C CYS A 275 -2.58 -30.73 15.75
N GLY A 276 -2.03 -29.54 15.52
CA GLY A 276 -2.79 -28.33 15.22
C GLY A 276 -3.23 -28.27 13.75
N THR A 277 -4.20 -27.40 13.46
CA THR A 277 -4.78 -27.23 12.12
C THR A 277 -4.39 -25.88 11.51
N PHE A 278 -3.77 -25.92 10.34
CA PHE A 278 -3.45 -24.75 9.53
C PHE A 278 -4.51 -24.58 8.43
N ILE A 279 -5.22 -23.45 8.43
CA ILE A 279 -6.19 -23.08 7.41
C ILE A 279 -5.60 -21.99 6.51
N HIS A 280 -5.28 -22.35 5.27
CA HIS A 280 -4.77 -21.41 4.29
C HIS A 280 -5.90 -20.79 3.47
N ILE A 281 -5.98 -19.46 3.48
CA ILE A 281 -7.02 -18.68 2.80
C ILE A 281 -6.41 -17.61 1.90
N GLY A 282 -5.28 -17.01 2.32
CA GLY A 282 -4.61 -15.95 1.57
C GLY A 282 -4.14 -16.39 0.18
N ILE A 283 -4.19 -15.50 -0.78
CA ILE A 283 -3.54 -15.69 -2.09
C ILE A 283 -2.14 -15.07 -1.99
N CYS A 284 -1.08 -15.85 -2.07
CA CYS A 284 0.29 -15.32 -1.98
C CYS A 284 0.73 -14.66 -3.28
N LYS A 285 1.64 -13.68 -3.17
CA LYS A 285 2.30 -13.08 -4.33
C LYS A 285 3.38 -14.03 -4.85
N GLU A 286 4.15 -14.63 -3.95
CA GLU A 286 5.09 -15.70 -4.24
C GLU A 286 4.31 -16.98 -4.54
N THR A 287 4.62 -17.61 -5.67
CA THR A 287 3.99 -18.88 -6.07
C THR A 287 4.60 -20.10 -5.38
N TYR A 288 5.81 -19.96 -4.84
CA TYR A 288 6.51 -20.99 -4.07
C TYR A 288 6.99 -20.43 -2.74
N ILE A 289 6.68 -21.14 -1.66
CA ILE A 289 7.02 -20.73 -0.30
C ILE A 289 7.77 -21.87 0.37
N ASP A 290 9.00 -21.59 0.81
CA ASP A 290 9.80 -22.55 1.55
C ASP A 290 9.21 -22.78 2.94
N ALA A 291 8.84 -24.03 3.20
CA ALA A 291 8.40 -24.53 4.50
C ALA A 291 9.12 -25.84 4.82
N SER A 292 9.48 -26.03 6.09
CA SER A 292 10.07 -27.29 6.55
C SER A 292 8.98 -28.35 6.70
N TRP A 293 8.90 -29.26 5.73
CA TRP A 293 7.96 -30.39 5.77
C TRP A 293 8.18 -31.33 6.96
N ASN A 294 9.38 -31.34 7.54
CA ASN A 294 9.67 -32.07 8.77
C ASN A 294 8.87 -31.52 9.97
N ILE A 295 8.55 -30.21 9.99
CA ILE A 295 7.68 -29.64 11.03
C ILE A 295 6.26 -30.17 10.86
N ILE A 296 5.78 -30.28 9.62
CA ILE A 296 4.43 -30.73 9.30
C ILE A 296 4.25 -32.21 9.69
N SER A 297 5.21 -33.08 9.37
CA SER A 297 5.13 -34.52 9.68
C SER A 297 5.75 -34.86 11.04
N ALA A 298 7.04 -35.19 11.07
CA ALA A 298 7.74 -35.74 12.24
C ALA A 298 7.77 -34.80 13.46
N GLY A 299 7.70 -33.49 13.24
CA GLY A 299 7.76 -32.50 14.31
C GLY A 299 6.43 -32.32 15.04
N LYS A 300 5.39 -31.93 14.30
CA LYS A 300 4.10 -31.51 14.87
C LYS A 300 2.88 -32.27 14.34
N GLU A 301 2.98 -33.12 13.33
CA GLU A 301 1.83 -33.84 12.77
C GLU A 301 0.64 -32.90 12.45
N LEU A 302 0.90 -31.82 11.71
CA LEU A 302 -0.08 -30.78 11.42
C LEU A 302 -1.08 -31.22 10.35
N THR A 303 -2.33 -30.78 10.52
CA THR A 303 -3.34 -30.85 9.46
C THR A 303 -3.33 -29.55 8.67
N ILE A 304 -3.08 -29.60 7.36
CA ILE A 304 -3.07 -28.41 6.49
C ILE A 304 -4.25 -28.47 5.53
N ILE A 305 -5.05 -27.41 5.52
CA ILE A 305 -6.28 -27.34 4.75
C ILE A 305 -6.30 -26.03 3.94
N GLY A 306 -6.46 -26.15 2.62
CA GLY A 306 -6.83 -25.03 1.78
C GLY A 306 -8.33 -24.72 1.86
N CYS A 307 -8.69 -23.45 1.79
CA CYS A 307 -10.07 -22.99 1.70
C CYS A 307 -10.29 -22.13 0.44
N ASN A 308 -11.42 -22.31 -0.23
CA ASN A 308 -11.76 -21.55 -1.44
C ASN A 308 -13.28 -21.39 -1.54
N LEU A 309 -13.74 -20.16 -1.79
CA LEU A 309 -15.13 -19.76 -2.04
C LEU A 309 -16.10 -19.98 -0.85
N GLY A 310 -17.20 -19.22 -0.81
CA GLY A 310 -18.18 -19.19 0.30
C GLY A 310 -19.34 -20.18 0.23
N ARG A 311 -19.18 -21.35 -0.39
CA ARG A 311 -20.31 -22.27 -0.61
C ARG A 311 -20.97 -22.74 0.70
N ASN A 312 -22.30 -22.85 0.71
CA ASN A 312 -23.12 -23.27 1.86
C ASN A 312 -22.99 -22.35 3.10
N ALA A 313 -22.53 -21.11 2.90
CA ALA A 313 -22.33 -20.16 3.97
C ALA A 313 -23.22 -18.91 3.89
N TRP A 314 -23.82 -18.61 2.74
CA TRP A 314 -24.58 -17.37 2.49
C TRP A 314 -25.70 -17.07 3.51
N PRO A 315 -26.58 -18.02 3.89
CA PRO A 315 -27.58 -17.74 4.92
C PRO A 315 -26.97 -17.34 6.27
N ARG A 316 -25.87 -18.00 6.65
CA ARG A 316 -25.12 -17.68 7.88
C ARG A 316 -24.34 -16.36 7.74
N ALA A 317 -23.87 -16.02 6.55
CA ALA A 317 -23.25 -14.73 6.29
C ALA A 317 -24.25 -13.58 6.49
N PHE A 318 -25.48 -13.71 5.98
CA PHE A 318 -26.53 -12.74 6.26
C PHE A 318 -26.93 -12.70 7.74
N GLU A 319 -26.92 -13.84 8.44
CA GLU A 319 -27.13 -13.88 9.88
C GLU A 319 -26.06 -13.06 10.64
N ILE A 320 -24.78 -13.24 10.29
CA ILE A 320 -23.68 -12.45 10.84
C ILE A 320 -23.87 -10.97 10.55
N LEU A 321 -24.16 -10.59 9.29
CA LEU A 321 -24.34 -9.19 8.91
C LEU A 321 -25.48 -8.52 9.68
N LYS A 322 -26.51 -9.27 10.09
CA LYS A 322 -27.60 -8.75 10.94
C LYS A 322 -27.23 -8.65 12.42
N LYS A 323 -26.43 -9.59 12.93
CA LYS A 323 -26.07 -9.68 14.36
C LYS A 323 -24.86 -8.82 14.74
N CYS A 324 -23.89 -8.71 13.84
CA CYS A 324 -22.66 -7.96 14.02
C CYS A 324 -22.68 -6.72 13.14
N ASP A 325 -22.44 -5.55 13.73
CA ASP A 325 -22.19 -4.33 12.96
C ASP A 325 -20.79 -4.37 12.35
N LEU A 326 -20.73 -4.77 11.09
CA LEU A 326 -19.53 -4.80 10.27
C LEU A 326 -19.46 -3.61 9.32
N SER A 327 -20.33 -2.60 9.47
CA SER A 327 -20.41 -1.45 8.55
C SER A 327 -19.06 -0.74 8.43
N SER A 328 -18.31 -0.68 9.53
CA SER A 328 -16.96 -0.09 9.62
C SER A 328 -15.89 -0.85 8.80
N MET A 329 -16.19 -2.06 8.31
CA MET A 329 -15.32 -2.74 7.34
C MET A 329 -15.34 -2.04 5.97
N ILE A 330 -16.46 -1.40 5.59
CA ILE A 330 -16.57 -0.57 4.39
C ILE A 330 -15.93 0.78 4.69
N THR A 331 -14.62 0.85 4.50
CA THR A 331 -13.83 2.05 4.81
C THR A 331 -14.02 3.16 3.79
N HIS A 332 -14.33 2.81 2.53
CA HIS A 332 -14.47 3.74 1.42
C HIS A 332 -15.60 3.29 0.51
N ARG A 333 -16.44 4.25 0.08
CA ARG A 333 -17.46 4.09 -0.95
C ARG A 333 -17.23 5.19 -1.99
N LEU A 334 -16.80 4.81 -3.17
CA LEU A 334 -16.33 5.71 -4.22
C LEU A 334 -17.19 5.56 -5.48
N PRO A 335 -17.36 6.60 -6.31
CA PRO A 335 -18.02 6.45 -7.60
C PRO A 335 -17.21 5.53 -8.53
N LEU A 336 -17.87 4.92 -9.53
CA LEU A 336 -17.22 3.97 -10.46
C LEU A 336 -16.00 4.58 -11.18
N GLU A 337 -16.03 5.89 -11.44
CA GLU A 337 -14.95 6.64 -12.06
C GLU A 337 -13.63 6.62 -11.28
N GLU A 338 -13.71 6.40 -9.96
CA GLU A 338 -12.55 6.34 -9.05
C GLU A 338 -11.96 4.93 -8.92
N TYR A 339 -12.25 4.01 -9.87
CA TYR A 339 -11.75 2.63 -9.82
C TYR A 339 -10.22 2.52 -9.63
N SER A 340 -9.45 3.42 -10.25
CA SER A 340 -7.99 3.43 -10.11
C SER A 340 -7.57 3.74 -8.67
N ASN A 341 -8.20 4.75 -8.06
CA ASN A 341 -7.97 5.11 -6.66
C ASN A 341 -8.43 3.98 -5.72
N ALA A 342 -9.56 3.34 -6.04
CA ALA A 342 -10.06 2.20 -5.27
C ALA A 342 -9.07 1.01 -5.27
N LEU A 343 -8.43 0.72 -6.40
CA LEU A 343 -7.37 -0.30 -6.53
C LEU A 343 -6.12 0.09 -5.72
N ASP A 344 -5.73 1.36 -5.70
CA ASP A 344 -4.58 1.81 -4.90
C ASP A 344 -4.85 1.70 -3.38
N LEU A 345 -6.07 2.03 -2.96
CA LEU A 345 -6.47 2.05 -1.55
C LEU A 345 -6.54 0.66 -0.89
N ILE A 346 -6.85 -0.40 -1.64
CA ILE A 346 -7.12 -1.73 -1.06
C ILE A 346 -5.92 -2.30 -0.29
N SER A 347 -4.70 -1.89 -0.64
CA SER A 347 -3.45 -2.28 0.05
C SER A 347 -3.37 -1.80 1.52
N SER A 348 -4.06 -0.71 1.87
CA SER A 348 -3.96 -0.04 3.17
C SER A 348 -5.31 0.11 3.89
N ARG A 349 -6.37 -0.47 3.33
CA ARG A 349 -7.76 -0.39 3.82
C ARG A 349 -8.33 -1.78 4.10
N ILE A 350 -9.60 -1.86 4.51
CA ILE A 350 -10.29 -3.13 4.80
C ILE A 350 -11.13 -3.55 3.59
N LYS A 351 -12.25 -2.85 3.36
CA LYS A 351 -13.07 -2.96 2.15
C LYS A 351 -13.22 -1.59 1.51
N VAL A 352 -13.03 -1.55 0.20
CA VAL A 352 -13.33 -0.42 -0.69
C VAL A 352 -14.45 -0.86 -1.61
N VAL A 353 -15.45 0.00 -1.80
CA VAL A 353 -16.63 -0.26 -2.61
C VAL A 353 -16.72 0.78 -3.71
N LEU A 354 -16.92 0.33 -4.94
CA LEU A 354 -17.36 1.17 -6.05
C LEU A 354 -18.88 1.16 -6.12
N ASP A 355 -19.47 2.35 -6.14
CA ASP A 355 -20.90 2.56 -6.24
C ASP A 355 -21.20 3.36 -7.52
N PRO A 356 -21.69 2.70 -8.57
CA PRO A 356 -22.01 3.34 -9.85
C PRO A 356 -23.17 4.36 -9.76
N THR A 357 -23.92 4.39 -8.65
CA THR A 357 -25.02 5.33 -8.44
C THR A 357 -24.56 6.66 -7.86
N LEU A 358 -23.32 6.75 -7.36
CA LEU A 358 -22.75 8.00 -6.86
C LEU A 358 -22.34 8.92 -8.03
N PRO A 359 -22.65 10.22 -7.99
CA PRO A 359 -22.28 11.13 -9.06
C PRO A 359 -20.78 11.46 -8.99
N ALA A 360 -20.10 11.44 -10.13
CA ALA A 360 -18.70 11.87 -10.27
C ALA A 360 -18.45 13.30 -9.76
N SER A 361 -19.49 14.16 -9.79
CA SER A 361 -19.44 15.57 -9.38
C SER A 361 -19.78 15.83 -7.90
N LYS A 362 -20.08 14.79 -7.10
CA LYS A 362 -19.98 14.88 -5.64
C LYS A 362 -18.57 14.46 -5.23
N LEU A 363 -17.61 15.34 -5.49
CA LEU A 363 -16.46 15.50 -4.59
C LEU A 363 -17.04 15.98 -3.25
N LEU A 364 -17.55 15.04 -2.46
CA LEU A 364 -17.93 15.32 -1.09
C LEU A 364 -16.63 15.64 -0.35
N ASN A 365 -16.47 16.94 -0.06
CA ASN A 365 -15.81 17.46 1.13
C ASN A 365 -16.47 16.96 2.44
N GLU A 366 -16.93 15.71 2.45
CA GLU A 366 -17.43 14.99 3.61
C GLU A 366 -16.68 13.67 3.68
N SER A 367 -15.51 13.75 4.28
CA SER A 367 -15.10 12.75 5.25
C SER A 367 -16.17 12.69 6.35
N GLN A 368 -17.33 12.09 6.09
CA GLN A 368 -18.10 11.49 7.18
C GLN A 368 -17.39 10.20 7.55
N SER A 369 -16.33 10.38 8.34
CA SER A 369 -15.92 9.36 9.29
C SER A 369 -17.12 9.14 10.21
N LEU A 370 -17.80 8.00 10.08
CA LEU A 370 -18.49 7.41 11.23
C LEU A 370 -17.43 6.72 12.12
N LEU A 371 -16.43 7.50 12.52
CA LEU A 371 -15.67 7.16 13.71
C LEU A 371 -16.53 7.59 14.90
N PRO A 372 -16.73 6.74 15.93
CA PRO A 372 -17.18 7.24 17.21
C PRO A 372 -16.21 8.34 17.63
N ILE A 373 -16.77 9.43 18.15
CA ILE A 373 -16.03 10.57 18.71
C ILE A 373 -15.11 10.03 19.80
N VAL A 374 -13.90 9.64 19.41
CA VAL A 374 -12.77 9.63 20.31
C VAL A 374 -12.36 11.09 20.38
N ASN A 375 -12.55 11.69 21.56
CA ASN A 375 -11.94 12.96 21.91
C ASN A 375 -10.40 12.83 21.82
N ASN A 376 -9.86 12.88 20.61
CA ASN A 376 -8.45 13.08 20.35
C ASN A 376 -8.29 14.53 19.90
N ASN A 377 -7.72 15.34 20.80
CA ASN A 377 -7.27 16.69 20.53
C ASN A 377 -6.07 16.73 19.54
N GLU A 378 -6.12 16.01 18.42
CA GLU A 378 -5.12 16.09 17.35
C GLU A 378 -5.64 16.96 16.21
N LYS A 379 -5.10 18.19 16.17
CA LYS A 379 -5.39 19.19 15.14
C LYS A 379 -4.79 18.73 13.79
N HIS A 380 -5.55 18.01 12.97
CA HIS A 380 -5.16 17.81 11.56
C HIS A 380 -5.08 19.17 10.84
N LEU A 381 -3.93 19.46 10.22
CA LEU A 381 -3.71 20.68 9.45
C LEU A 381 -4.61 20.67 8.21
N LYS A 382 -5.52 21.65 8.10
CA LYS A 382 -6.28 21.90 6.87
C LYS A 382 -5.41 22.70 5.90
N ILE A 383 -5.43 22.33 4.61
CA ILE A 383 -4.66 23.05 3.56
C ILE A 383 -5.20 24.47 3.37
N LYS A 384 -6.53 24.62 3.39
CA LYS A 384 -7.17 25.92 3.37
C LYS A 384 -6.67 26.80 4.52
N ASP A 385 -6.27 28.04 4.18
CA ASP A 385 -5.72 29.04 5.09
C ASP A 385 -4.33 28.70 5.69
N SER A 386 -3.69 27.60 5.28
CA SER A 386 -2.32 27.27 5.67
C SER A 386 -1.29 28.08 4.87
N VAL A 387 -0.08 28.22 5.42
CA VAL A 387 1.05 28.85 4.71
C VAL A 387 1.99 27.78 4.18
N ALA A 388 2.09 27.68 2.85
CA ALA A 388 2.93 26.69 2.17
C ALA A 388 4.16 27.33 1.51
N PHE A 389 5.34 26.80 1.80
CA PHE A 389 6.58 27.19 1.13
C PHE A 389 7.06 26.10 0.18
N VAL A 390 7.11 26.43 -1.13
CA VAL A 390 7.53 25.48 -2.18
C VAL A 390 8.87 25.90 -2.77
N THR A 391 9.94 25.20 -2.42
CA THR A 391 11.27 25.53 -2.95
C THR A 391 11.39 25.10 -4.42
N GLY A 392 11.98 25.96 -5.27
CA GLY A 392 12.21 25.62 -6.68
C GLY A 392 10.94 25.62 -7.53
N SER A 393 9.98 26.47 -7.18
CA SER A 393 8.66 26.61 -7.81
C SER A 393 8.62 27.65 -8.94
N SER A 394 9.76 28.16 -9.37
CA SER A 394 9.85 29.04 -10.55
C SER A 394 9.41 28.37 -11.86
N ARG A 395 9.35 27.02 -11.90
CA ARG A 395 9.04 26.21 -13.09
C ARG A 395 8.66 24.77 -12.78
N GLY A 396 8.25 24.01 -13.80
CA GLY A 396 8.07 22.56 -13.74
C GLY A 396 7.23 22.03 -12.57
N ILE A 397 7.69 20.93 -11.95
CA ILE A 397 6.98 20.24 -10.84
C ILE A 397 6.71 21.20 -9.66
N GLY A 398 7.69 22.01 -9.27
CA GLY A 398 7.51 22.94 -8.15
C GLY A 398 6.43 23.98 -8.44
N ARG A 399 6.33 24.48 -9.68
CA ARG A 399 5.26 25.42 -10.08
C ARG A 399 3.90 24.74 -10.06
N ALA A 400 3.80 23.50 -10.55
CA ALA A 400 2.55 22.75 -10.53
C ALA A 400 2.05 22.51 -9.10
N ILE A 401 2.95 22.14 -8.17
CA ILE A 401 2.62 21.98 -6.75
C ILE A 401 2.14 23.31 -6.14
N ALA A 402 2.82 24.42 -6.44
CA ALA A 402 2.41 25.74 -5.94
C ALA A 402 1.00 26.13 -6.43
N ILE A 403 0.66 25.88 -7.69
CA ILE A 403 -0.68 26.13 -8.24
C ILE A 403 -1.73 25.23 -7.56
N ALA A 404 -1.42 23.95 -7.36
CA ALA A 404 -2.33 23.02 -6.70
C ALA A 404 -2.65 23.46 -5.27
N LEU A 405 -1.63 23.79 -4.47
CA LEU A 405 -1.80 24.28 -3.10
C LEU A 405 -2.62 25.58 -3.05
N ALA A 406 -2.39 26.49 -4.01
CA ALA A 406 -3.13 27.74 -4.10
C ALA A 406 -4.61 27.55 -4.48
N ARG A 407 -4.94 26.53 -5.29
CA ARG A 407 -6.33 26.15 -5.62
C ARG A 407 -7.08 25.58 -4.41
N GLU A 408 -6.37 24.90 -3.52
CA GLU A 408 -6.89 24.41 -2.24
C GLU A 408 -7.00 25.50 -1.16
N GLY A 409 -6.68 26.76 -1.50
CA GLY A 409 -6.82 27.91 -0.60
C GLY A 409 -5.67 28.12 0.38
N ALA A 410 -4.49 27.53 0.14
CA ALA A 410 -3.29 27.85 0.92
C ALA A 410 -2.67 29.18 0.46
N LYS A 411 -2.07 29.94 1.38
CA LYS A 411 -1.16 31.04 1.04
C LYS A 411 0.17 30.45 0.60
N VAL A 412 0.62 30.73 -0.61
CA VAL A 412 1.79 30.03 -1.19
C VAL A 412 2.98 30.96 -1.36
N ILE A 413 4.11 30.58 -0.79
CA ILE A 413 5.40 31.23 -0.99
C ILE A 413 6.14 30.45 -2.08
N ILE A 414 6.43 31.14 -3.19
CA ILE A 414 7.12 30.56 -4.35
C ILE A 414 8.59 31.02 -4.41
N HIS A 415 9.48 30.14 -4.84
CA HIS A 415 10.93 30.32 -4.77
C HIS A 415 11.65 30.09 -6.10
N GLY A 416 12.55 31.00 -6.45
CA GLY A 416 13.58 30.84 -7.48
C GLY A 416 14.98 31.20 -6.95
N THR A 417 16.05 30.76 -7.60
CA THR A 417 17.42 31.12 -7.18
C THR A 417 17.71 32.61 -7.37
N THR A 418 17.01 33.25 -8.31
CA THR A 418 17.14 34.65 -8.72
C THR A 418 15.77 35.22 -9.06
N HIS A 419 15.64 36.55 -9.10
CA HIS A 419 14.40 37.22 -9.50
C HIS A 419 13.91 36.78 -10.90
N ASP A 420 14.83 36.57 -11.84
CA ASP A 420 14.51 36.21 -13.23
C ASP A 420 14.53 34.70 -13.47
N SER A 421 14.52 33.88 -12.42
CA SER A 421 14.55 32.43 -12.54
C SER A 421 13.51 31.84 -13.50
N PRO A 422 12.26 32.34 -13.64
CA PRO A 422 11.33 31.81 -14.64
C PRO A 422 11.80 31.94 -16.10
N SER A 423 12.69 32.90 -16.39
CA SER A 423 13.17 33.16 -17.76
C SER A 423 14.16 32.12 -18.30
N TYR A 424 14.92 31.42 -17.45
CA TYR A 424 16.06 30.63 -17.92
C TYR A 424 15.69 29.41 -18.79
N LEU A 425 14.41 29.03 -18.87
CA LEU A 425 13.91 28.01 -19.81
C LEU A 425 12.63 28.47 -20.53
N ASN A 426 12.44 29.79 -20.68
CA ASN A 426 11.28 30.40 -21.35
C ASN A 426 9.92 30.02 -20.71
N GLU A 427 9.87 29.78 -19.40
CA GLU A 427 8.63 29.43 -18.68
C GLU A 427 7.96 30.64 -17.99
N GLY A 428 8.55 31.83 -18.14
CA GLY A 428 8.05 33.10 -17.60
C GLY A 428 9.10 34.21 -17.70
N THR A 429 8.86 35.34 -17.05
CA THR A 429 9.81 36.47 -17.02
C THR A 429 10.46 36.61 -15.65
N THR A 430 9.69 36.95 -14.62
CA THR A 430 10.18 37.21 -13.26
C THR A 430 9.36 36.45 -12.22
N MET A 431 9.93 36.22 -11.03
CA MET A 431 9.21 35.64 -9.88
C MET A 431 7.97 36.47 -9.52
N THR A 432 8.06 37.79 -9.64
CA THR A 432 6.94 38.72 -9.40
C THR A 432 5.80 38.52 -10.40
N THR A 433 6.12 38.42 -11.70
CA THR A 433 5.12 38.15 -12.74
C THR A 433 4.51 36.76 -12.58
N LEU A 434 5.31 35.76 -12.20
CA LEU A 434 4.84 34.41 -11.91
C LEU A 434 3.85 34.39 -10.75
N ALA A 435 4.15 35.09 -9.65
CA ALA A 435 3.23 35.19 -8.50
C ALA A 435 1.89 35.80 -8.90
N LYS A 436 1.91 36.90 -9.67
CA LYS A 436 0.69 37.54 -10.20
C LYS A 436 -0.12 36.57 -11.05
N HIS A 437 0.53 35.86 -11.97
CA HIS A 437 -0.13 34.86 -12.80
C HIS A 437 -0.81 33.79 -11.95
N ILE A 438 -0.07 33.16 -11.01
CA ILE A 438 -0.62 32.09 -10.16
C ILE A 438 -1.82 32.62 -9.38
N SER A 439 -1.70 33.80 -8.75
CA SER A 439 -2.80 34.43 -8.02
C SER A 439 -4.05 34.61 -8.91
N THR A 440 -3.89 35.09 -10.15
CA THR A 440 -5.02 35.25 -11.09
C THR A 440 -5.70 33.92 -11.43
N ILE A 441 -4.95 32.85 -11.67
CA ILE A 441 -5.53 31.55 -12.06
C ILE A 441 -6.03 30.71 -10.86
N THR A 442 -5.82 31.17 -9.63
CA THR A 442 -6.26 30.49 -8.41
C THR A 442 -7.17 31.38 -7.55
N ASN A 443 -8.07 32.15 -8.18
CA ASN A 443 -9.08 32.97 -7.48
C ASN A 443 -8.51 34.04 -6.54
N ASN A 444 -7.44 34.73 -6.97
CA ASN A 444 -6.75 35.79 -6.21
C ASN A 444 -6.16 35.32 -4.86
N THR A 445 -5.77 34.04 -4.75
CA THR A 445 -5.01 33.53 -3.60
C THR A 445 -3.72 34.32 -3.39
N GLU A 446 -3.31 34.50 -2.13
CA GLU A 446 -2.08 35.20 -1.74
C GLU A 446 -0.84 34.38 -2.15
N ILE A 447 -0.07 34.92 -3.11
CA ILE A 447 1.19 34.31 -3.59
C ILE A 447 2.36 35.25 -3.29
N THR A 448 3.32 34.78 -2.50
CA THR A 448 4.50 35.57 -2.10
C THR A 448 5.74 35.10 -2.87
N PRO A 449 6.28 35.89 -3.80
CA PRO A 449 7.52 35.55 -4.49
C PRO A 449 8.74 35.84 -3.62
N VAL A 450 9.63 34.87 -3.50
CA VAL A 450 10.96 35.02 -2.87
C VAL A 450 12.05 34.45 -3.77
N TRP A 451 13.29 34.93 -3.60
CA TRP A 451 14.43 34.39 -4.34
C TRP A 451 15.72 34.45 -3.53
N GLY A 452 16.59 33.46 -3.77
CA GLY A 452 17.91 33.37 -3.15
C GLY A 452 18.55 31.99 -3.30
N ASP A 453 19.84 31.89 -3.02
CA ASP A 453 20.54 30.60 -3.05
C ASP A 453 20.35 29.83 -1.73
N LEU A 454 19.38 28.91 -1.72
CA LEU A 454 19.09 28.06 -0.57
C LEU A 454 20.18 27.00 -0.29
N SER A 455 21.27 26.94 -1.05
CA SER A 455 22.43 26.09 -0.73
C SER A 455 23.40 26.74 0.26
N THR A 456 23.09 27.95 0.74
CA THR A 456 23.87 28.65 1.76
C THR A 456 22.98 29.03 2.95
N LYS A 457 23.54 29.08 4.17
CA LYS A 457 22.75 29.47 5.36
C LYS A 457 22.28 30.91 5.24
N GLU A 458 23.14 31.78 4.71
CA GLU A 458 22.89 33.19 4.49
C GLU A 458 21.77 33.39 3.47
N GLY A 459 21.76 32.60 2.38
CA GLY A 459 20.70 32.63 1.39
C GLY A 459 19.36 32.12 1.92
N VAL A 460 19.37 31.03 2.71
CA VAL A 460 18.15 30.57 3.41
C VAL A 460 17.62 31.67 4.34
N GLN A 461 18.47 32.26 5.17
CA GLN A 461 18.06 33.31 6.09
C GLN A 461 17.53 34.56 5.36
N SER A 462 18.19 34.97 4.28
CA SER A 462 17.75 36.09 3.44
C SER A 462 16.35 35.85 2.88
N VAL A 463 16.07 34.65 2.36
CA VAL A 463 14.74 34.27 1.87
C VAL A 463 13.72 34.26 3.00
N LEU A 464 14.04 33.67 4.15
CA LEU A 464 13.13 33.60 5.30
C LEU A 464 12.79 34.97 5.87
N ASN A 465 13.69 35.96 5.82
CA ASN A 465 13.43 37.33 6.26
C ASN A 465 12.31 38.03 5.46
N HIS A 466 12.00 37.56 4.25
CA HIS A 466 10.90 38.07 3.43
C HIS A 466 9.56 37.36 3.70
N ILE A 467 9.57 36.29 4.49
CA ILE A 467 8.39 35.50 4.85
C ILE A 467 7.82 36.03 6.16
N LYS A 468 6.59 36.54 6.11
CA LYS A 468 5.93 37.22 7.25
C LYS A 468 5.09 36.30 8.14
N TYR A 469 4.99 35.02 7.80
CA TYR A 469 4.10 34.07 8.47
C TYR A 469 4.85 32.79 8.83
N PRO A 470 4.45 32.11 9.93
CA PRO A 470 4.94 30.77 10.23
C PRO A 470 4.57 29.81 9.09
N ILE A 471 5.51 28.97 8.68
CA ILE A 471 5.28 28.00 7.60
C ILE A 471 4.61 26.75 8.18
N ASP A 472 3.46 26.39 7.62
CA ASP A 472 2.71 25.18 7.98
C ASP A 472 3.03 24.00 7.05
N ILE A 473 3.33 24.26 5.78
CA ILE A 473 3.63 23.23 4.78
C ILE A 473 4.96 23.58 4.12
N LEU A 474 5.94 22.68 4.19
CA LEU A 474 7.23 22.80 3.53
C LEU A 474 7.36 21.75 2.43
N ILE A 475 7.53 22.20 1.19
CA ILE A 475 7.82 21.35 0.04
C ILE A 475 9.25 21.59 -0.44
N CYS A 476 10.14 20.62 -0.23
CA CYS A 476 11.51 20.65 -0.73
C CYS A 476 11.55 20.09 -2.16
N CYS A 477 11.34 20.96 -3.16
CA CYS A 477 11.34 20.61 -4.59
C CYS A 477 12.52 21.22 -5.37
N ALA A 478 13.30 22.13 -4.78
CA ALA A 478 14.53 22.64 -5.38
C ALA A 478 15.53 21.48 -5.62
N GLY A 479 15.89 21.26 -6.88
CA GLY A 479 16.71 20.11 -7.26
C GLY A 479 16.79 19.94 -8.78
N GLY A 480 17.69 19.09 -9.23
CA GLY A 480 17.92 18.82 -10.65
C GLY A 480 19.31 18.28 -10.91
N ASN A 481 19.49 17.62 -12.06
CA ASN A 481 20.81 17.24 -12.55
C ASN A 481 21.44 18.43 -13.28
N ILE A 482 21.87 19.44 -12.51
CA ILE A 482 22.39 20.70 -13.04
C ILE A 482 23.81 20.89 -12.50
N GLY A 483 24.78 20.94 -13.41
CA GLY A 483 26.18 21.17 -13.10
C GLY A 483 26.49 22.62 -12.73
N SER A 484 27.76 22.90 -12.55
CA SER A 484 28.31 24.22 -12.19
C SER A 484 28.09 25.28 -13.26
N SER A 485 27.97 24.89 -14.55
CA SER A 485 27.66 25.81 -15.66
C SER A 485 26.22 26.34 -15.68
N GLY A 486 25.35 25.87 -14.76
CA GLY A 486 23.97 26.31 -14.68
C GLY A 486 23.11 25.84 -15.86
N VAL A 487 21.92 26.40 -16.02
CA VAL A 487 20.88 25.89 -16.95
C VAL A 487 21.00 26.41 -18.39
N ASN A 488 21.92 27.36 -18.65
CA ASN A 488 22.08 28.01 -19.96
C ASN A 488 22.94 27.21 -20.95
N THR A 489 23.08 25.89 -20.74
CA THR A 489 23.83 25.00 -21.63
C THR A 489 22.88 24.22 -22.55
N ALA A 490 23.39 23.71 -23.68
CA ALA A 490 22.61 22.96 -24.66
C ALA A 490 21.86 21.73 -24.07
N SER A 491 22.33 21.20 -22.94
CA SER A 491 21.78 20.05 -22.23
C SER A 491 20.76 20.41 -21.13
N GLY A 492 20.31 21.67 -21.07
CA GLY A 492 19.47 22.17 -19.97
C GLY A 492 20.19 22.17 -18.61
N GLY A 493 21.51 22.28 -18.63
CA GLY A 493 22.38 22.33 -17.46
C GLY A 493 22.99 21.03 -16.98
N LYS A 494 22.71 19.89 -17.64
CA LYS A 494 23.38 18.62 -17.30
C LYS A 494 24.90 18.69 -17.55
N PRO A 495 25.75 18.17 -16.64
CA PRO A 495 27.19 18.08 -16.88
C PRO A 495 27.51 17.29 -18.16
N SER A 496 28.59 17.67 -18.86
CA SER A 496 29.06 16.97 -20.06
C SER A 496 29.69 15.61 -19.75
N HIS A 497 30.35 15.49 -18.59
CA HIS A 497 30.93 14.26 -18.06
C HIS A 497 30.23 13.91 -16.74
N ASP A 498 29.25 13.01 -16.78
CA ASP A 498 28.32 12.77 -15.66
C ASP A 498 28.34 11.30 -15.21
N THR A 499 29.55 10.77 -14.98
CA THR A 499 29.82 9.41 -14.49
C THR A 499 30.53 9.48 -13.14
N CYS A 500 30.70 8.37 -12.43
CA CYS A 500 31.45 8.31 -11.18
C CYS A 500 32.94 8.59 -11.39
N LEU A 501 33.47 8.30 -12.58
CA LEU A 501 34.91 8.38 -12.87
C LEU A 501 35.33 9.72 -13.49
N THR A 502 34.39 10.41 -14.14
CA THR A 502 34.73 11.54 -15.01
C THR A 502 34.05 12.84 -14.63
N ILE A 503 33.17 12.85 -13.61
CA ILE A 503 32.51 14.08 -13.18
C ILE A 503 33.49 15.03 -12.48
N SER A 504 33.36 16.32 -12.76
CA SER A 504 34.22 17.33 -12.13
C SER A 504 33.83 17.58 -10.67
N ASP A 505 34.79 18.05 -9.87
CA ASP A 505 34.53 18.46 -8.47
C ASP A 505 33.49 19.60 -8.39
N SER A 506 33.52 20.54 -9.34
CA SER A 506 32.59 21.67 -9.37
C SER A 506 31.16 21.22 -9.68
N ASP A 507 30.97 20.28 -10.62
CA ASP A 507 29.65 19.72 -10.94
C ASP A 507 29.13 18.82 -9.81
N THR A 508 30.02 18.03 -9.20
CA THR A 508 29.70 17.21 -8.03
C THR A 508 29.15 18.05 -6.89
N LYS A 509 29.88 19.11 -6.52
CA LYS A 509 29.44 20.06 -5.48
C LYS A 509 28.13 20.73 -5.87
N SER A 510 27.99 21.20 -7.11
CA SER A 510 26.76 21.85 -7.58
C SER A 510 25.53 20.94 -7.43
N ILE A 511 25.63 19.67 -7.86
CA ILE A 511 24.53 18.72 -7.80
C ILE A 511 24.17 18.35 -6.36
N LEU A 512 25.16 18.04 -5.52
CA LEU A 512 24.93 17.73 -4.11
C LEU A 512 24.35 18.94 -3.35
N ASN A 513 24.86 20.13 -3.63
CA ASN A 513 24.39 21.36 -3.00
C ASN A 513 22.94 21.65 -3.36
N ARG A 514 22.60 21.59 -4.65
CA ARG A 514 21.27 21.91 -5.16
C ARG A 514 20.18 20.93 -4.70
N ASN A 515 20.52 19.64 -4.55
CA ASN A 515 19.54 18.62 -4.22
C ASN A 515 19.50 18.32 -2.71
N PHE A 516 20.63 17.91 -2.14
CA PHE A 516 20.68 17.47 -0.74
C PHE A 516 20.90 18.64 0.21
N TRP A 517 21.92 19.46 -0.03
CA TRP A 517 22.30 20.51 0.93
C TRP A 517 21.23 21.59 1.08
N THR A 518 20.61 22.03 -0.02
CA THR A 518 19.43 22.91 0.02
C THR A 518 18.30 22.33 0.86
N THR A 519 17.97 21.06 0.65
CA THR A 519 16.92 20.38 1.43
C THR A 519 17.28 20.35 2.92
N HIS A 520 18.53 20.01 3.23
CA HIS A 520 19.04 19.97 4.59
C HIS A 520 18.94 21.33 5.29
N LEU A 521 19.45 22.40 4.68
CA LEU A 521 19.46 23.73 5.28
C LEU A 521 18.05 24.29 5.47
N VAL A 522 17.18 24.12 4.47
CA VAL A 522 15.79 24.57 4.55
C VAL A 522 15.03 23.84 5.66
N CYS A 523 15.20 22.52 5.78
CA CYS A 523 14.61 21.76 6.88
C CYS A 523 15.18 22.21 8.24
N GLN A 524 16.50 22.42 8.33
CA GLN A 524 17.16 22.88 9.55
C GLN A 524 16.63 24.23 10.04
N SER A 525 16.25 25.13 9.13
CA SER A 525 15.74 26.45 9.48
C SER A 525 14.24 26.50 9.78
N ILE A 526 13.43 25.60 9.20
CA ILE A 526 11.96 25.70 9.27
C ILE A 526 11.35 24.67 10.22
N VAL A 527 11.87 23.44 10.24
CA VAL A 527 11.29 22.34 11.02
C VAL A 527 11.29 22.62 12.54
N PRO A 528 12.32 23.25 13.15
CA PRO A 528 12.26 23.60 14.57
C PRO A 528 11.03 24.44 14.95
N GLN A 529 10.63 25.37 14.08
CA GLN A 529 9.44 26.19 14.29
C GLN A 529 8.15 25.36 14.18
N MET A 530 8.09 24.38 13.27
CA MET A 530 6.97 23.44 13.16
C MET A 530 6.84 22.55 14.39
N ILE A 531 7.98 22.08 14.94
CA ILE A 531 8.04 21.31 16.19
C ILE A 531 7.51 22.17 17.34
N GLN A 532 7.99 23.41 17.48
CA GLN A 532 7.56 24.34 18.53
C GLN A 532 6.05 24.63 18.44
N ASN A 533 5.51 24.74 17.23
CA ASN A 533 4.09 25.01 17.00
C ASN A 533 3.21 23.74 17.09
N HIS A 534 3.81 22.56 17.28
CA HIS A 534 3.14 21.26 17.23
C HIS A 534 2.26 21.10 15.98
N ARG A 535 2.71 21.65 14.85
CA ARG A 535 1.93 21.76 13.63
C ARG A 535 2.86 21.95 12.43
N GLY A 536 2.74 21.07 11.45
CA GLY A 536 3.36 21.25 10.14
C GLY A 536 3.47 19.97 9.30
N HIS A 537 3.63 20.13 8.00
CA HIS A 537 3.94 19.05 7.05
C HIS A 537 5.22 19.35 6.30
N VAL A 538 6.12 18.36 6.22
CA VAL A 538 7.36 18.43 5.43
C VAL A 538 7.30 17.35 4.34
N ILE A 539 7.37 17.76 3.09
CA ILE A 539 7.37 16.87 1.92
C ILE A 539 8.64 17.13 1.14
N ILE A 540 9.40 16.06 0.85
CA ILE A 540 10.68 16.16 0.15
C ILE A 540 10.60 15.40 -1.18
N ILE A 541 10.93 16.07 -2.28
CA ILE A 541 10.82 15.49 -3.62
C ILE A 541 12.06 14.67 -3.97
N GLY A 542 11.89 13.35 -3.93
CA GLY A 542 12.90 12.35 -4.29
C GLY A 542 13.01 12.06 -5.80
N SER A 543 13.48 10.86 -6.16
CA SER A 543 13.47 10.35 -7.54
C SER A 543 13.52 8.82 -7.53
N THR A 544 12.84 8.16 -8.47
CA THR A 544 13.00 6.71 -8.71
C THR A 544 14.44 6.36 -9.11
N SER A 545 15.19 7.30 -9.69
CA SER A 545 16.62 7.11 -9.98
C SER A 545 17.48 6.95 -8.72
N ALA A 546 16.97 7.22 -7.53
CA ALA A 546 17.65 6.93 -6.26
C ALA A 546 17.64 5.42 -5.91
N LEU A 547 16.81 4.63 -6.57
CA LEU A 547 16.58 3.21 -6.25
C LEU A 547 17.38 2.26 -7.16
N LEU A 548 18.03 2.77 -8.21
CA LEU A 548 18.73 1.99 -9.22
C LEU A 548 20.07 2.63 -9.57
N GLY A 549 21.11 1.83 -9.86
CA GLY A 549 22.39 2.34 -10.38
C GLY A 549 22.23 2.90 -11.80
N ARG A 550 22.94 3.99 -12.12
CA ARG A 550 22.93 4.58 -13.47
C ARG A 550 24.34 4.86 -13.97
N GLU A 551 24.55 4.58 -15.26
CA GLU A 551 25.80 4.88 -15.95
C GLU A 551 26.06 6.39 -16.06
N LYS A 552 25.02 7.17 -16.39
CA LYS A 552 25.04 8.64 -16.44
C LYS A 552 24.10 9.25 -15.40
N GLY A 553 24.45 10.42 -14.85
CA GLY A 553 23.68 11.05 -13.77
C GLY A 553 24.05 10.53 -12.39
N ALA A 554 25.26 9.98 -12.24
CA ALA A 554 25.66 9.25 -11.05
C ALA A 554 25.47 10.08 -9.78
N LEU A 555 26.01 11.31 -9.74
CA LEU A 555 25.93 12.16 -8.55
C LEU A 555 24.53 12.72 -8.32
N TYR A 556 23.72 12.86 -9.37
CA TYR A 556 22.30 13.18 -9.21
C TYR A 556 21.56 12.04 -8.49
N THR A 557 21.77 10.78 -8.90
CA THR A 557 21.14 9.63 -8.22
C THR A 557 21.60 9.48 -6.78
N VAL A 558 22.89 9.70 -6.51
CA VAL A 558 23.48 9.72 -5.16
C VAL A 558 22.83 10.82 -4.31
N SER A 559 22.67 12.03 -4.86
CA SER A 559 22.02 13.14 -4.16
C SER A 559 20.56 12.83 -3.81
N LYS A 560 19.84 12.11 -4.67
CA LYS A 560 18.44 11.73 -4.42
C LYS A 560 18.30 10.58 -3.42
N ALA A 561 19.24 9.63 -3.41
CA ALA A 561 19.33 8.62 -2.34
C ALA A 561 19.65 9.27 -0.98
N ALA A 562 20.55 10.26 -0.95
CA ALA A 562 20.83 11.04 0.26
C ALA A 562 19.57 11.75 0.78
N VAL A 563 18.78 12.34 -0.12
CA VAL A 563 17.49 12.96 0.19
C VAL A 563 16.46 11.96 0.75
N HIS A 564 16.33 10.77 0.15
CA HIS A 564 15.45 9.71 0.66
C HIS A 564 15.82 9.29 2.08
N GLN A 565 17.11 9.08 2.35
CA GLN A 565 17.56 8.70 3.68
C GLN A 565 17.39 9.84 4.68
N TYR A 566 17.63 11.09 4.26
CA TYR A 566 17.44 12.26 5.12
C TYR A 566 15.99 12.40 5.56
N MET A 567 15.04 12.20 4.65
CA MET A 567 13.61 12.17 4.97
C MET A 567 13.28 11.12 6.05
N ARG A 568 13.79 9.89 5.91
CA ARG A 568 13.59 8.82 6.90
C ARG A 568 14.14 9.22 8.27
N CYS A 569 15.36 9.76 8.31
CA CYS A 569 15.99 10.21 9.54
C CYS A 569 15.22 11.39 10.19
N LEU A 570 14.79 12.37 9.38
CA LEU A 570 14.01 13.51 9.86
C LEU A 570 12.66 13.05 10.43
N ALA A 571 11.98 12.12 9.76
CA ALA A 571 10.72 11.54 10.22
C ALA A 571 10.86 10.85 11.59
N THR A 572 11.96 10.11 11.80
CA THR A 572 12.27 9.53 13.12
C THR A 572 12.53 10.61 14.17
N GLN A 573 13.25 11.67 13.84
CA GLN A 573 13.58 12.76 14.79
C GLN A 573 12.36 13.58 15.22
N VAL A 574 11.37 13.77 14.34
CA VAL A 574 10.14 14.52 14.67
C VAL A 574 9.07 13.66 15.36
N GLN A 575 9.27 12.33 15.44
CA GLN A 575 8.47 11.45 16.31
C GLN A 575 8.99 11.50 17.74
N SER A 576 8.10 11.43 18.73
CA SER A 576 8.39 11.54 20.18
C SER A 576 9.30 10.44 20.77
N SER A 577 9.91 9.58 19.95
CA SER A 577 10.75 8.45 20.36
C SER A 577 11.97 8.19 19.46
N GLY A 578 12.41 9.17 18.67
CA GLY A 578 13.52 9.00 17.72
C GLY A 578 14.93 9.08 18.29
N ARG A 579 15.91 8.39 17.68
CA ARG A 579 17.34 8.64 17.91
C ARG A 579 17.72 10.03 17.36
N GLU A 580 17.90 11.00 18.26
CA GLU A 580 18.19 12.41 17.90
C GLU A 580 19.55 12.62 17.20
N LYS A 581 20.54 11.75 17.40
CA LYS A 581 21.94 11.95 16.96
C LYS A 581 22.30 11.04 15.77
N GLY A 582 22.88 11.62 14.71
CA GLY A 582 23.52 10.86 13.61
C GLY A 582 22.84 10.88 12.23
N ALA A 583 21.85 11.75 12.00
CA ALA A 583 21.15 11.84 10.71
C ALA A 583 22.10 12.05 9.51
N LEU A 584 23.02 13.01 9.59
CA LEU A 584 23.98 13.29 8.50
C LEU A 584 24.92 12.10 8.24
N TYR A 585 25.33 11.39 9.29
CA TYR A 585 26.16 10.20 9.15
C TYR A 585 25.41 9.11 8.38
N THR A 586 24.16 8.84 8.74
CA THR A 586 23.33 7.82 8.07
C THR A 586 23.06 8.17 6.62
N VAL A 587 22.79 9.44 6.33
CA VAL A 587 22.63 9.95 4.95
C VAL A 587 23.90 9.76 4.12
N SER A 588 25.06 10.05 4.70
CA SER A 588 26.35 9.85 4.02
C SER A 588 26.58 8.40 3.65
N LYS A 589 26.15 7.45 4.49
CA LYS A 589 26.28 6.01 4.22
C LYS A 589 25.33 5.53 3.13
N ALA A 590 24.09 6.01 3.10
CA ALA A 590 23.17 5.75 2.00
C ALA A 590 23.71 6.28 0.65
N ALA A 591 24.31 7.48 0.66
CA ALA A 591 24.96 8.05 -0.52
C ALA A 591 26.12 7.17 -1.04
N VAL A 592 26.92 6.61 -0.13
CA VAL A 592 28.01 5.66 -0.49
C VAL A 592 27.47 4.41 -1.15
N HIS A 593 26.36 3.84 -0.65
CA HIS A 593 25.76 2.64 -1.25
C HIS A 593 25.29 2.91 -2.68
N GLN A 594 24.64 4.05 -2.91
CA GLN A 594 24.17 4.42 -4.24
C GLN A 594 25.34 4.76 -5.19
N TYR A 595 26.40 5.41 -4.69
CA TYR A 595 27.60 5.68 -5.48
C TYR A 595 28.26 4.39 -5.95
N MET A 596 28.38 3.41 -5.05
CA MET A 596 28.92 2.09 -5.36
C MET A 596 28.13 1.41 -6.48
N ARG A 597 26.79 1.43 -6.42
CA ARG A 597 25.92 0.84 -7.48
C ARG A 597 26.15 1.50 -8.83
N CYS A 598 26.22 2.83 -8.87
CA CYS A 598 26.50 3.56 -10.12
C CYS A 598 27.89 3.25 -10.67
N LEU A 599 28.91 3.19 -9.80
CA LEU A 599 30.26 2.83 -10.20
C LEU A 599 30.32 1.39 -10.73
N ALA A 600 29.64 0.44 -10.06
CA ALA A 600 29.54 -0.94 -10.51
C ALA A 600 28.94 -1.03 -11.92
N THR A 601 27.83 -0.32 -12.19
CA THR A 601 27.26 -0.26 -13.55
C THR A 601 28.27 0.25 -14.58
N GLN A 602 29.04 1.30 -14.25
CA GLN A 602 29.98 1.92 -15.20
C GLN A 602 31.19 1.05 -15.53
N VAL A 603 31.65 0.21 -14.61
CA VAL A 603 32.85 -0.63 -14.83
C VAL A 603 32.53 -2.08 -15.16
N GLN A 604 31.25 -2.43 -15.32
CA GLN A 604 30.78 -3.79 -15.56
C GLN A 604 31.47 -4.46 -16.76
N SER A 605 31.68 -3.73 -17.86
CA SER A 605 32.33 -4.24 -19.07
C SER A 605 33.86 -4.31 -18.98
N SER A 606 34.46 -3.72 -17.94
CA SER A 606 35.92 -3.60 -17.80
C SER A 606 36.54 -4.73 -16.97
N GLY A 607 35.74 -5.72 -16.55
CA GLY A 607 36.19 -6.81 -15.69
C GLY A 607 36.51 -6.39 -14.25
N ILE A 608 36.20 -5.14 -13.86
CA ILE A 608 36.42 -4.62 -12.51
C ILE A 608 35.15 -4.85 -11.68
N ARG A 609 35.30 -5.50 -10.52
CA ARG A 609 34.19 -5.73 -9.59
C ARG A 609 34.11 -4.64 -8.53
N VAL A 610 32.90 -4.16 -8.25
CA VAL A 610 32.65 -3.06 -7.30
C VAL A 610 31.54 -3.46 -6.35
N ASN A 611 31.86 -3.55 -5.06
CA ASN A 611 30.93 -3.93 -3.99
C ASN A 611 31.16 -3.03 -2.76
N CYS A 612 30.17 -2.94 -1.86
CA CYS A 612 30.25 -2.20 -0.59
C CYS A 612 30.12 -3.19 0.59
N ILE A 613 30.75 -2.87 1.72
CA ILE A 613 30.44 -3.52 2.99
C ILE A 613 29.81 -2.49 3.93
N ALA A 614 28.66 -2.85 4.51
CA ALA A 614 27.93 -2.09 5.49
C ALA A 614 28.02 -2.79 6.86
N PRO A 615 29.04 -2.46 7.68
CA PRO A 615 29.19 -3.07 8.99
C PRO A 615 28.21 -2.46 10.02
N GLY A 616 27.73 -3.30 10.92
CA GLY A 616 27.05 -2.86 12.14
C GLY A 616 28.04 -2.36 13.22
N PRO A 617 27.56 -2.08 14.44
CA PRO A 617 28.38 -1.80 15.60
C PRO A 617 29.54 -2.81 15.71
N THR A 618 30.78 -2.29 15.71
CA THR A 618 32.00 -3.11 15.68
C THR A 618 32.93 -2.67 16.82
N LEU A 619 33.39 -3.64 17.62
CA LEU A 619 34.28 -3.48 18.80
C LEU A 619 35.68 -2.99 18.42
N THR A 620 35.77 -1.74 17.96
CA THR A 620 37.02 -1.02 17.75
C THR A 620 37.39 -0.21 19.00
N GLU A 621 38.65 0.17 19.14
CA GLU A 621 39.09 1.05 20.25
C GLU A 621 38.31 2.39 20.28
N ARG A 622 37.91 2.90 19.12
CA ARG A 622 37.03 4.06 19.00
C ARG A 622 35.61 3.79 19.53
N TYR A 623 35.06 2.60 19.25
CA TYR A 623 33.74 2.20 19.73
C TYR A 623 33.73 2.02 21.26
N LYS A 624 34.76 1.36 21.81
CA LYS A 624 34.95 1.17 23.25
C LYS A 624 35.03 2.50 24.00
N ARG A 625 35.72 3.50 23.44
CA ARG A 625 35.82 4.85 24.03
C ARG A 625 34.50 5.64 24.02
N ASN A 626 33.56 5.32 23.13
CA ASN A 626 32.31 6.10 22.96
C ASN A 626 31.10 5.50 23.69
N ILE A 627 31.04 4.19 23.95
CA ILE A 627 29.81 3.49 24.39
C ILE A 627 30.00 2.68 25.69
N GLY A 628 31.25 2.52 26.17
CA GLY A 628 31.57 2.07 27.53
C GLY A 628 31.44 0.56 27.80
N THR A 629 30.44 -0.15 27.26
CA THR A 629 30.28 -1.62 27.39
C THR A 629 29.57 -2.26 26.18
N ASP A 630 29.78 -3.57 26.01
CA ASP A 630 29.24 -4.40 24.91
C ASP A 630 27.73 -4.67 25.10
N GLN A 631 26.93 -4.41 24.06
CA GLN A 631 25.46 -4.55 24.10
C GLN A 631 24.96 -5.88 23.49
N GLY A 632 25.83 -6.88 23.32
CA GLY A 632 25.43 -8.28 23.07
C GLY A 632 25.29 -8.70 21.60
N VAL A 633 25.24 -7.77 20.65
CA VAL A 633 25.25 -8.05 19.19
C VAL A 633 26.34 -7.24 18.47
N THR A 634 27.48 -7.00 19.13
CA THR A 634 28.58 -6.19 18.56
C THR A 634 29.56 -7.07 17.78
N GLY A 635 29.79 -6.74 16.50
CA GLY A 635 30.76 -7.43 15.65
C GLY A 635 32.22 -7.16 16.09
N ARG A 636 33.16 -8.00 15.62
CA ARG A 636 34.60 -7.74 15.74
C ARG A 636 35.17 -7.34 14.38
N PRO A 637 36.28 -6.57 14.33
CA PRO A 637 36.90 -6.17 13.05
C PRO A 637 37.18 -7.36 12.11
N GLU A 638 37.49 -8.53 12.66
CA GLU A 638 37.75 -9.76 11.92
C GLU A 638 36.51 -10.25 11.13
N HIS A 639 35.30 -9.99 11.61
CA HIS A 639 34.07 -10.35 10.87
C HIS A 639 33.94 -9.53 9.57
N VAL A 640 34.26 -8.23 9.65
CA VAL A 640 34.28 -7.34 8.47
C VAL A 640 35.41 -7.73 7.52
N ALA A 641 36.60 -8.04 8.07
CA ALA A 641 37.74 -8.48 7.28
C ALA A 641 37.45 -9.81 6.54
N ASN A 642 36.82 -10.78 7.20
CA ASN A 642 36.44 -12.04 6.58
C ASN A 642 35.44 -11.85 5.43
N ALA A 643 34.47 -10.95 5.58
CA ALA A 643 33.54 -10.60 4.51
C ALA A 643 34.25 -9.93 3.31
N VAL A 644 35.28 -9.10 3.54
CA VAL A 644 36.14 -8.57 2.47
C VAL A 644 36.83 -9.71 1.72
N ILE A 645 37.48 -10.64 2.44
CA ILE A 645 38.19 -11.76 1.82
C ILE A 645 37.23 -12.66 1.01
N GLN A 646 36.03 -12.93 1.53
CA GLN A 646 35.02 -13.69 0.79
C GLN A 646 34.57 -12.97 -0.48
N LEU A 647 34.30 -11.66 -0.42
CA LEU A 647 33.95 -10.84 -1.59
C LEU A 647 35.02 -10.86 -2.68
N LEU A 648 36.30 -10.85 -2.29
CA LEU A 648 37.42 -10.92 -3.24
C LEU A 648 37.43 -12.27 -3.99
N ASN A 649 37.03 -13.36 -3.33
CA ASN A 649 36.96 -14.71 -3.89
C ASN A 649 35.65 -15.01 -4.65
N MET A 650 34.69 -14.08 -4.65
CA MET A 650 33.40 -14.25 -5.35
C MET A 650 33.46 -13.64 -6.75
N ASP A 651 33.50 -14.49 -7.76
CA ASP A 651 33.67 -14.04 -9.15
C ASP A 651 32.39 -13.55 -9.83
N PHE A 652 31.23 -13.83 -9.25
CA PHE A 652 29.92 -13.45 -9.78
C PHE A 652 29.16 -12.42 -8.93
N VAL A 653 29.82 -11.79 -7.95
CA VAL A 653 29.21 -10.78 -7.08
C VAL A 653 29.67 -9.37 -7.48
N HIS A 654 28.75 -8.55 -7.96
CA HIS A 654 29.00 -7.20 -8.46
C HIS A 654 27.84 -6.25 -8.12
N GLY A 655 28.17 -5.00 -7.75
CA GLY A 655 27.19 -3.97 -7.40
C GLY A 655 26.45 -4.21 -6.09
N GLN A 656 26.94 -5.11 -5.23
CA GLN A 656 26.26 -5.51 -3.99
C GLN A 656 26.77 -4.75 -2.77
N THR A 657 25.87 -4.45 -1.84
CA THR A 657 26.22 -4.03 -0.48
C THR A 657 26.05 -5.20 0.47
N ILE A 658 27.16 -5.77 0.94
CA ILE A 658 27.16 -6.85 1.91
C ILE A 658 27.05 -6.27 3.31
N ARG A 659 26.03 -6.71 4.05
CA ARG A 659 25.86 -6.35 5.45
C ARG A 659 26.66 -7.29 6.34
N VAL A 660 27.36 -6.72 7.32
CA VAL A 660 28.12 -7.47 8.34
C VAL A 660 27.77 -6.86 9.69
N ASP A 661 26.54 -7.10 10.14
CA ASP A 661 25.91 -6.40 11.27
C ASP A 661 25.30 -7.34 12.33
N GLY A 662 25.50 -8.65 12.21
CA GLY A 662 25.00 -9.62 13.19
C GLY A 662 23.47 -9.73 13.24
N GLY A 663 22.75 -9.23 12.23
CA GLY A 663 21.28 -9.27 12.18
C GLY A 663 20.59 -8.13 12.92
N GLU A 664 21.30 -7.03 13.23
CA GLU A 664 20.72 -5.85 13.89
C GLU A 664 19.57 -5.22 13.07
N GLN A 665 19.51 -5.44 11.75
CA GLN A 665 18.41 -4.96 10.89
C GLN A 665 17.73 -6.10 10.13
N THR A 666 16.42 -6.26 10.34
CA THR A 666 15.58 -7.32 9.76
C THR A 666 14.92 -6.96 8.43
N PHE A 667 15.21 -5.80 7.83
CA PHE A 667 14.64 -5.42 6.53
C PHE A 667 15.32 -6.12 5.34
N THR A 668 14.50 -6.48 4.35
CA THR A 668 14.89 -6.88 2.99
C THR A 668 15.20 -5.63 2.16
N SER A 669 16.35 -5.63 1.49
CA SER A 669 16.80 -4.55 0.58
C SER A 669 16.04 -4.52 -0.72
#